data_AF-A0A432GYZ5-F1
#
_entry.id   AF-A0A432GYZ5-F1
#
_cell.length_a   1.000
_cell.length_b   1.000
_cell.length_c   1.000
_cell.angle_alpha   90.00
_cell.angle_beta   90.00
_cell.angle_gamma   90.00
#
_symmetry.space_group_name_H-M   'P 1'
#
loop_
_entity.id
_entity.type
_entity.pdbx_description
1 polymer ?
#
loop_
_entity_poly.entity_id
_entity_poly.type
_entity_poly.pdbx_seq_one_letter_code
_entity_poly.pdbx_strand_id
1 'polypeptide(L)'
;MVEPVYDKVNDFGAVNIRIASPTDILSWSQGEVRKPETINYRTYRPEKDGLFCERIFGPERDWECACGKYKGIKHKGIICDRCGVKVAHSRVRRERMGHVNLAAPVVHIWFFKAMPSRLGNLLDMKTTHLERVIYYQDYVVIDPGDTPLKEKALLSEEEYRFAREKYGDEFEADMGAEAIRTMITRLELNSLFDELKDEYENTRSKQKRVALIRRLKIVKTVLNSGNKPEWMVLEAVPVIPPDLRPLVLLESGNFATSDLNDLYRRLINRNNRLKKLLDLNAPEVIIRNEKRMLQHSVDALFDNNRCRRPVLGSNNRPLKSLTDMIKGKQGRFRENLLGKRVDYSARSVIAVGPELKLHQCGLPKKIALELFQPFIIRRLKELGYADTIKSAKKMLERKDDEVWDILEEVTQGHPVLLNRAPTLHRMGIQAFEPVLIEGNAILVHPLVCEGFNADFDGDQMAVHLPLSIEAQLEAQNLMLSTNNIFSPAHGNPIIAPSQDIVMGCYYLTIAKEEMKGHEIIFSSATEVHTALGANKVHGHASIKVRLPADKVVHCPHGKVQQPDEHGFYVTTPGRIIFNDLLGYPDMPFYNFALAKKDLKAVIADCFRILGRRVTLQFLDEMKDLGFKAATRSGLSFSSDDLRMPEDKFAHIEATQIQVEAIQKRHEDGVITNDERRSQIIDRWTNTTNAVGDMLMKKLEEDTRPGDTYVNPIHVMVESGARGSVIQIRQLAGMRGLMAKPSGEIIETPIKASFREGLRVLEYFSSTHGARKGLADTALKTADSGYLTRKLADVAQNVVITGADCGTKNGLAKKAMKRGDKEAIPLAARIRGRTAVAEIKDPISGEVVIEANGLITFEIANRIQELGHDKILVRSPLTCNATLGSCAKCYGMDLSTGKEVEQGLAVGIVAAQSIGEPGTQLTMRTFHIGGVASKSVQEATIKAARAGVVELRETTHVTSKSGDEIVLSRRATMAIVNKDGKELDTHEMQLGAVLHVRDGAAVKKGTVLYDWDPHSQSILADVEGVVDYEDIVEGATLKVEKDPVSNLDRRVILEHKG
;
A
#
# COMPACT_ATOMS: atom_id res chain seq x y z
N MET A 1 -13.68 1.19 -52.31
CA MET A 1 -12.82 0.42 -51.37
C MET A 1 -12.52 1.33 -50.20
N VAL A 2 -13.18 1.05 -49.09
CA VAL A 2 -13.24 1.85 -47.87
C VAL A 2 -11.86 1.85 -47.20
N GLU A 3 -11.41 3.02 -46.76
CA GLU A 3 -10.21 3.18 -45.92
C GLU A 3 -10.42 2.46 -44.58
N PRO A 4 -9.39 1.80 -44.01
CA PRO A 4 -9.51 1.24 -42.67
C PRO A 4 -9.35 2.39 -41.67
N VAL A 5 -10.41 3.17 -41.48
CA VAL A 5 -10.51 4.23 -40.49
C VAL A 5 -11.36 3.65 -39.35
N TYR A 6 -10.66 3.10 -38.35
CA TYR A 6 -11.19 2.76 -37.01
C TYR A 6 -12.25 1.65 -36.87
N ASP A 7 -12.29 0.65 -37.75
CA ASP A 7 -13.05 -0.56 -37.44
C ASP A 7 -12.32 -1.42 -36.39
N LYS A 8 -12.85 -1.33 -35.16
CA LYS A 8 -12.79 -2.31 -34.06
C LYS A 8 -11.40 -2.77 -33.60
N VAL A 9 -10.85 -2.05 -32.62
CA VAL A 9 -9.81 -2.57 -31.71
C VAL A 9 -10.33 -3.77 -30.87
N ASN A 10 -11.62 -4.14 -30.96
CA ASN A 10 -12.23 -5.21 -30.15
C ASN A 10 -12.42 -6.56 -30.88
N ASP A 11 -11.87 -6.77 -32.08
CA ASP A 11 -12.08 -8.03 -32.83
C ASP A 11 -11.16 -9.20 -32.39
N PHE A 12 -10.29 -9.01 -31.40
CA PHE A 12 -9.44 -10.08 -30.86
C PHE A 12 -9.91 -10.52 -29.46
N GLY A 13 -10.24 -11.81 -29.30
CA GLY A 13 -10.65 -12.37 -28.01
C GLY A 13 -9.49 -12.80 -27.11
N ALA A 14 -8.32 -13.09 -27.67
CA ALA A 14 -7.13 -13.52 -26.93
C ALA A 14 -5.84 -13.21 -27.69
N VAL A 15 -4.73 -13.11 -26.96
CA VAL A 15 -3.38 -12.97 -27.52
C VAL A 15 -2.60 -14.24 -27.21
N ASN A 16 -1.96 -14.82 -28.23
CA ASN A 16 -1.09 -16.00 -28.08
C ASN A 16 0.38 -15.59 -28.18
N ILE A 17 1.26 -16.31 -27.48
CA ILE A 17 2.71 -16.16 -27.54
C ILE A 17 3.36 -17.51 -27.88
N ARG A 18 4.24 -17.50 -28.89
CA ARG A 18 5.01 -18.67 -29.35
C ARG A 18 6.45 -18.26 -29.63
N ILE A 19 7.35 -19.25 -29.66
CA ILE A 19 8.72 -19.00 -30.10
C ILE A 19 8.68 -18.83 -31.63
N ALA A 20 9.34 -17.79 -32.14
CA ALA A 20 9.39 -17.54 -33.58
C ALA A 20 10.34 -18.54 -34.25
N SER A 21 9.84 -19.29 -35.23
CA SER A 21 10.70 -20.12 -36.07
C SER A 21 11.52 -19.25 -37.03
N PRO A 22 12.65 -19.74 -37.58
CA PRO A 22 13.39 -19.02 -38.62
C PRO A 22 12.50 -18.67 -39.83
N THR A 23 11.58 -19.57 -40.20
CA THR A 23 10.60 -19.35 -41.27
C THR A 23 9.61 -18.24 -40.94
N ASP A 24 9.15 -18.14 -39.68
CA ASP A 24 8.25 -17.08 -39.25
C ASP A 24 8.95 -15.71 -39.31
N ILE A 25 10.20 -15.63 -38.84
CA ILE A 25 11.02 -14.41 -38.86
C ILE A 25 11.20 -13.91 -40.31
N LEU A 26 11.45 -14.82 -41.24
CA LEU A 26 11.55 -14.49 -42.67
C LEU A 26 10.21 -14.03 -43.25
N SER A 27 9.10 -14.66 -42.85
CA SER A 27 7.76 -14.28 -43.32
C SER A 27 7.33 -12.87 -42.89
N TRP A 28 7.75 -12.43 -41.69
CA TRP A 28 7.47 -11.07 -41.19
C TRP A 28 8.36 -10.02 -41.85
N SER A 29 9.51 -10.43 -42.35
CA SER A 29 10.50 -9.52 -42.88
C SER A 29 10.17 -9.04 -44.28
N GLN A 30 10.41 -7.75 -44.53
CA GLN A 30 10.29 -7.13 -45.85
C GLN A 30 11.63 -7.06 -46.60
N GLY A 31 12.71 -7.56 -45.99
CA GLY A 31 14.04 -7.61 -46.61
C GLY A 31 15.19 -7.82 -45.64
N GLU A 32 16.31 -8.31 -46.17
CA GLU A 32 17.56 -8.54 -45.43
C GLU A 32 18.35 -7.24 -45.26
N VAL A 33 18.75 -6.92 -44.03
CA VAL A 33 19.66 -5.80 -43.72
C VAL A 33 21.09 -6.30 -43.82
N ARG A 34 21.82 -5.84 -44.85
CA ARG A 34 23.19 -6.29 -45.13
C ARG A 34 24.23 -5.31 -44.61
N LYS A 35 23.90 -4.03 -44.58
CA LYS A 35 24.84 -2.96 -44.29
C LYS A 35 24.65 -2.41 -42.87
N PRO A 36 25.75 -2.15 -42.13
CA PRO A 36 25.71 -1.57 -40.79
C PRO A 36 25.38 -0.07 -40.79
N GLU A 37 25.53 0.62 -41.92
CA GLU A 37 25.33 2.06 -42.02
C GLU A 37 23.86 2.45 -41.85
N THR A 38 23.62 3.63 -41.27
CA THR A 38 22.28 4.16 -41.02
C THR A 38 21.86 5.14 -42.11
N ILE A 39 22.49 6.31 -42.12
CA ILE A 39 22.29 7.40 -43.07
C ILE A 39 23.62 7.79 -43.70
N ASN A 40 23.54 8.37 -44.90
CA ASN A 40 24.69 8.92 -45.57
C ASN A 40 24.99 10.32 -45.01
N TYR A 41 26.19 10.54 -44.47
CA TYR A 41 26.57 11.80 -43.81
C TYR A 41 26.54 13.05 -44.72
N ARG A 42 26.63 12.88 -46.05
CA ARG A 42 26.59 14.00 -47.01
C ARG A 42 25.18 14.39 -47.41
N THR A 43 24.30 13.42 -47.57
CA THR A 43 22.93 13.64 -48.10
C THR A 43 21.86 13.59 -47.02
N TYR A 44 22.22 13.14 -45.81
CA TYR A 44 21.32 12.80 -44.71
C TYR A 44 20.20 11.82 -45.06
N ARG A 45 20.31 11.14 -46.21
CA ARG A 45 19.34 10.14 -46.66
C ARG A 45 19.68 8.75 -46.11
N PRO A 46 18.68 7.89 -45.88
CA PRO A 46 18.91 6.51 -45.50
C PRO A 46 19.76 5.74 -46.51
N GLU A 47 20.73 4.97 -46.01
CA GLU A 47 21.61 4.18 -46.86
C GLU A 47 20.89 2.96 -47.44
N LYS A 48 21.20 2.60 -48.69
CA LYS A 48 20.64 1.39 -49.34
C LYS A 48 21.13 0.13 -48.61
N ASP A 49 20.21 -0.78 -48.31
CA ASP A 49 20.41 -2.02 -47.54
C ASP A 49 20.95 -1.83 -46.11
N GLY A 50 20.97 -0.58 -45.63
CA GLY A 50 21.36 -0.21 -44.28
C GLY A 50 20.22 -0.33 -43.26
N LEU A 51 20.52 0.05 -42.01
CA LEU A 51 19.59 -0.03 -40.89
C LEU A 51 18.35 0.86 -41.03
N PHE A 52 18.35 1.86 -41.91
CA PHE A 52 17.22 2.77 -42.14
C PHE A 52 16.64 2.67 -43.56
N CYS A 53 17.06 1.64 -44.33
CA CYS A 53 16.77 1.50 -45.75
C CYS A 53 15.28 1.64 -46.09
N GLU A 54 14.94 2.58 -46.96
CA GLU A 54 13.56 2.82 -47.40
C GLU A 54 12.96 1.66 -48.19
N ARG A 55 13.80 0.84 -48.85
CA ARG A 55 13.36 -0.34 -49.61
C ARG A 55 12.74 -1.39 -48.68
N ILE A 56 13.36 -1.61 -47.52
CA ILE A 56 12.97 -2.62 -46.54
C ILE A 56 11.84 -2.07 -45.66
N PHE A 57 12.07 -0.92 -45.02
CA PHE A 57 11.18 -0.40 -43.98
C PHE A 57 10.04 0.47 -44.53
N GLY A 58 10.14 0.96 -45.76
CA GLY A 58 9.18 1.89 -46.36
C GLY A 58 9.70 3.33 -46.45
N PRO A 59 8.94 4.22 -47.11
CA PRO A 59 9.40 5.57 -47.45
C PRO A 59 9.44 6.50 -46.23
N GLU A 60 10.42 7.41 -46.19
CA GLU A 60 10.54 8.41 -45.11
C GLU A 60 9.43 9.47 -45.18
N ARG A 61 8.99 9.82 -46.39
CA ARG A 61 7.94 10.81 -46.65
C ARG A 61 6.67 10.14 -47.15
N ASP A 62 5.53 10.73 -46.80
CA ASP A 62 4.22 10.20 -47.17
C ASP A 62 4.03 10.20 -48.70
N TRP A 63 3.72 9.03 -49.24
CA TRP A 63 3.41 8.84 -50.67
C TRP A 63 4.55 9.28 -51.62
N GLU A 64 5.80 9.24 -51.17
CA GLU A 64 6.97 9.61 -51.98
C GLU A 64 8.04 8.51 -51.92
N CYS A 65 8.61 8.14 -53.07
CA CYS A 65 9.74 7.21 -53.11
C CYS A 65 11.09 7.92 -52.89
N ALA A 66 12.12 7.21 -52.42
CA ALA A 66 13.46 7.76 -52.16
C ALA A 66 14.05 8.65 -53.27
N CYS A 67 13.88 8.26 -54.55
CA CYS A 67 14.46 9.01 -55.68
C CYS A 67 13.59 10.18 -56.15
N GLY A 68 12.38 10.34 -55.60
CA GLY A 68 11.43 11.39 -55.98
C GLY A 68 10.73 11.20 -57.33
N LYS A 69 10.90 10.06 -58.03
CA LYS A 69 10.24 9.77 -59.32
C LYS A 69 8.72 9.68 -59.18
N TYR A 70 8.25 8.96 -58.17
CA TYR A 70 6.83 8.82 -57.85
C TYR A 70 6.50 9.63 -56.60
N LYS A 71 5.56 10.57 -56.71
CA LYS A 71 5.11 11.47 -55.64
C LYS A 71 3.60 11.60 -55.62
N GLY A 72 3.03 11.59 -54.42
CA GLY A 72 1.60 11.79 -54.18
C GLY A 72 0.79 10.49 -54.22
N ILE A 73 -0.45 10.60 -53.71
CA ILE A 73 -1.36 9.47 -53.46
C ILE A 73 -1.68 8.67 -54.74
N LYS A 74 -1.59 9.31 -55.91
CA LYS A 74 -1.86 8.68 -57.22
C LYS A 74 -1.02 7.43 -57.49
N HIS A 75 0.17 7.33 -56.89
CA HIS A 75 1.10 6.22 -57.08
C HIS A 75 1.09 5.22 -55.91
N LYS A 76 0.05 5.23 -55.08
CA LYS A 76 -0.12 4.32 -53.93
C LYS A 76 0.09 2.86 -54.34
N GLY A 77 0.99 2.18 -53.64
CA GLY A 77 1.26 0.75 -53.83
C GLY A 77 2.26 0.41 -54.93
N ILE A 78 2.65 1.37 -55.78
CA ILE A 78 3.65 1.17 -56.84
C ILE A 78 5.05 1.03 -56.23
N ILE A 79 5.80 0.03 -56.69
CA ILE A 79 7.22 -0.14 -56.36
C ILE A 79 8.03 0.63 -57.41
N CYS A 80 8.88 1.55 -56.96
CA CYS A 80 9.68 2.34 -57.87
C CYS A 80 10.74 1.48 -58.58
N ASP A 81 10.77 1.52 -59.91
CA ASP A 81 11.75 0.86 -60.77
C ASP A 81 13.19 1.36 -60.54
N ARG A 82 13.36 2.64 -60.19
CA ARG A 82 14.70 3.24 -59.99
C ARG A 82 15.31 2.97 -58.60
N CYS A 83 14.50 2.95 -57.55
CA CYS A 83 14.99 2.83 -56.16
C CYS A 83 14.46 1.62 -55.40
N GLY A 84 13.51 0.87 -55.93
CA GLY A 84 12.90 -0.29 -55.30
C GLY A 84 11.97 0.03 -54.11
N VAL A 85 11.75 1.31 -53.80
CA VAL A 85 10.90 1.72 -52.66
C VAL A 85 9.44 1.66 -53.05
N LYS A 86 8.63 1.00 -52.22
CA LYS A 86 7.17 0.95 -52.35
C LYS A 86 6.54 2.25 -51.85
N VAL A 87 5.79 2.94 -52.69
CA VAL A 87 5.08 4.18 -52.34
C VAL A 87 3.93 3.86 -51.38
N ALA A 88 4.07 4.28 -50.14
CA ALA A 88 3.13 4.07 -49.03
C ALA A 88 3.16 5.26 -48.07
N HIS A 89 2.33 5.22 -47.04
CA HIS A 89 2.42 6.16 -45.91
C HIS A 89 3.71 5.89 -45.12
N SER A 90 4.41 6.93 -44.64
CA SER A 90 5.60 6.80 -43.79
C SER A 90 5.39 5.94 -42.54
N ARG A 91 4.16 5.90 -41.98
CA ARG A 91 3.80 5.11 -40.79
C ARG A 91 4.11 3.62 -40.91
N VAL A 92 4.18 3.07 -42.13
CA VAL A 92 4.57 1.66 -42.33
C VAL A 92 5.99 1.37 -41.82
N ARG A 93 6.84 2.40 -41.68
CA ARG A 93 8.20 2.31 -41.08
C ARG A 93 8.19 2.02 -39.59
N ARG A 94 7.02 2.05 -38.94
CA ARG A 94 6.83 1.61 -37.56
C ARG A 94 6.39 0.14 -37.46
N GLU A 95 5.92 -0.46 -38.55
CA GLU A 95 5.36 -1.81 -38.58
C GLU A 95 6.26 -2.81 -39.31
N ARG A 96 6.85 -2.42 -40.45
CA ARG A 96 7.66 -3.31 -41.29
C ARG A 96 8.97 -3.69 -40.60
N MET A 97 9.25 -4.99 -40.51
CA MET A 97 10.49 -5.51 -39.92
C MET A 97 11.51 -5.88 -41.01
N GLY A 98 12.80 -5.80 -40.64
CA GLY A 98 13.90 -6.37 -41.41
C GLY A 98 14.37 -7.67 -40.76
N HIS A 99 15.31 -8.38 -41.39
CA HIS A 99 16.02 -9.49 -40.75
C HIS A 99 17.50 -9.48 -41.11
N VAL A 100 18.30 -10.18 -40.32
CA VAL A 100 19.71 -10.50 -40.61
C VAL A 100 19.86 -12.00 -40.60
N ASN A 101 20.30 -12.58 -41.73
CA ASN A 101 20.67 -14.00 -41.79
C ASN A 101 22.04 -14.20 -41.16
N LEU A 102 22.08 -14.98 -40.08
CA LEU A 102 23.32 -15.27 -39.36
C LEU A 102 24.17 -16.27 -40.17
N ALA A 103 25.48 -16.07 -40.14
CA ALA A 103 26.44 -16.96 -40.81
C ALA A 103 26.68 -18.26 -40.04
N ALA A 104 26.37 -18.29 -38.74
CA ALA A 104 26.40 -19.46 -37.89
C ALA A 104 25.19 -19.40 -36.93
N PRO A 105 24.62 -20.54 -36.50
CA PRO A 105 23.53 -20.55 -35.55
C PRO A 105 23.98 -19.98 -34.20
N VAL A 106 23.05 -19.36 -33.48
CA VAL A 106 23.32 -18.68 -32.20
C VAL A 106 22.26 -19.09 -31.18
N VAL A 107 22.68 -19.51 -30.00
CA VAL A 107 21.72 -19.87 -28.93
C VAL A 107 21.14 -18.61 -28.31
N HIS A 108 19.82 -18.51 -28.18
CA HIS A 108 19.21 -17.31 -27.61
C HIS A 108 19.46 -17.21 -26.07
N ILE A 109 20.00 -16.07 -25.61
CA ILE A 109 20.44 -15.84 -24.21
C ILE A 109 19.40 -16.17 -23.14
N TRP A 110 18.12 -15.84 -23.38
CA TRP A 110 17.04 -16.14 -22.44
C TRP A 110 16.87 -17.63 -22.11
N PHE A 111 17.22 -18.57 -23.00
CA PHE A 111 16.96 -19.99 -22.74
C PHE A 111 18.07 -20.68 -21.94
N PHE A 112 19.31 -20.21 -22.03
CA PHE A 112 20.44 -20.83 -21.32
C PHE A 112 20.92 -20.05 -20.08
N LYS A 113 20.92 -18.71 -20.11
CA LYS A 113 21.37 -17.86 -18.98
C LYS A 113 20.26 -17.45 -18.01
N ALA A 114 18.99 -17.48 -18.42
CA ALA A 114 17.93 -17.11 -17.49
C ALA A 114 17.69 -18.21 -16.46
N MET A 115 17.60 -17.85 -15.18
CA MET A 115 17.33 -18.79 -14.10
C MET A 115 15.82 -18.92 -13.86
N PRO A 116 15.24 -20.13 -13.86
CA PRO A 116 15.88 -21.43 -14.16
C PRO A 116 16.12 -21.63 -15.66
N SER A 117 17.29 -22.21 -16.02
CA SER A 117 17.69 -22.44 -17.42
C SER A 117 16.77 -23.44 -18.10
N ARG A 118 16.13 -23.03 -19.19
CA ARG A 118 15.20 -23.90 -19.94
C ARG A 118 15.97 -24.96 -20.71
N LEU A 119 17.05 -24.54 -21.36
CA LEU A 119 17.94 -25.41 -22.11
C LEU A 119 18.68 -26.40 -21.19
N GLY A 120 19.19 -25.93 -20.04
CA GLY A 120 19.87 -26.77 -19.07
C GLY A 120 18.97 -27.88 -18.50
N ASN A 121 17.73 -27.55 -18.16
CA ASN A 121 16.78 -28.56 -17.70
C ASN A 121 16.35 -29.53 -18.82
N LEU A 122 16.24 -29.07 -20.08
CA LEU A 122 15.86 -29.93 -21.20
C LEU A 122 16.94 -30.98 -21.50
N LEU A 123 18.19 -30.53 -21.65
CA LEU A 123 19.34 -31.38 -21.98
C LEU A 123 19.91 -32.15 -20.78
N ASP A 124 19.47 -31.83 -19.56
CA ASP A 124 20.03 -32.32 -18.29
C ASP A 124 21.52 -31.96 -18.11
N MET A 125 21.84 -30.70 -18.41
CA MET A 125 23.20 -30.16 -18.29
C MET A 125 23.24 -28.97 -17.33
N LYS A 126 24.34 -28.84 -16.59
CA LYS A 126 24.60 -27.66 -15.77
C LYS A 126 24.73 -26.42 -16.65
N THR A 127 24.26 -25.27 -16.16
CA THR A 127 24.35 -23.99 -16.90
C THR A 127 25.78 -23.60 -17.21
N THR A 128 26.72 -23.87 -16.29
CA THR A 128 28.16 -23.64 -16.50
C THR A 128 28.72 -24.48 -17.65
N HIS A 129 28.26 -25.72 -17.80
CA HIS A 129 28.69 -26.62 -18.88
C HIS A 129 28.16 -26.09 -20.23
N LEU A 130 26.88 -25.71 -20.30
CA LEU A 130 26.31 -25.11 -21.50
C LEU A 130 27.03 -23.82 -21.91
N GLU A 131 27.40 -22.96 -20.96
CA GLU A 131 28.17 -21.74 -21.27
C GLU A 131 29.53 -22.06 -21.88
N ARG A 132 30.25 -23.07 -21.37
CA ARG A 132 31.55 -23.48 -21.92
C ARG A 132 31.43 -23.99 -23.36
N VAL A 133 30.40 -24.79 -23.65
CA VAL A 133 30.12 -25.28 -25.02
C VAL A 133 29.73 -24.13 -25.95
N ILE A 134 28.74 -23.30 -25.57
CA ILE A 134 28.19 -22.23 -26.41
C ILE A 134 29.24 -21.17 -26.75
N TYR A 135 30.15 -20.84 -25.83
CA TYR A 135 31.22 -19.88 -26.07
C TYR A 135 32.51 -20.51 -26.65
N TYR A 136 32.42 -21.72 -27.24
CA TYR A 136 33.52 -22.42 -27.93
C TYR A 136 34.76 -22.64 -27.03
N GLN A 137 34.55 -23.02 -25.77
CA GLN A 137 35.66 -23.34 -24.83
C GLN A 137 35.97 -24.84 -24.78
N ASP A 138 34.93 -25.67 -24.70
CA ASP A 138 35.05 -27.14 -24.68
C ASP A 138 34.16 -27.77 -25.75
N TYR A 139 34.48 -29.01 -26.13
CA TYR A 139 33.63 -29.87 -26.94
C TYR A 139 32.63 -30.62 -26.06
N VAL A 140 31.50 -31.02 -26.64
CA VAL A 140 30.53 -31.92 -26.03
C VAL A 140 30.35 -33.15 -26.91
N VAL A 141 30.37 -34.33 -26.30
CA VAL A 141 30.08 -35.59 -26.98
C VAL A 141 28.59 -35.65 -27.30
N ILE A 142 28.25 -35.64 -28.59
CA ILE A 142 26.88 -35.74 -29.11
C ILE A 142 26.52 -37.20 -29.28
N ASP A 143 27.44 -37.98 -29.85
CA ASP A 143 27.30 -39.41 -30.05
C ASP A 143 28.55 -40.13 -29.54
N PRO A 144 28.45 -40.95 -28.48
CA PRO A 144 29.59 -41.72 -28.01
C PRO A 144 29.94 -42.91 -28.92
N GLY A 145 29.05 -43.34 -29.82
CA GLY A 145 29.25 -44.55 -30.63
C GLY A 145 29.60 -45.77 -29.75
N ASP A 146 30.61 -46.55 -30.17
CA ASP A 146 31.13 -47.71 -29.42
C ASP A 146 32.24 -47.34 -28.42
N THR A 147 32.54 -46.06 -28.25
CA THR A 147 33.63 -45.59 -27.37
C THR A 147 33.21 -45.57 -25.90
N PRO A 148 34.16 -45.60 -24.94
CA PRO A 148 33.84 -45.51 -23.51
C PRO A 148 33.41 -44.09 -23.06
N LEU A 149 33.27 -43.14 -23.99
CA LEU A 149 32.84 -41.78 -23.69
C LEU A 149 31.35 -41.78 -23.32
N LYS A 150 30.95 -40.87 -22.43
CA LYS A 150 29.54 -40.69 -22.08
C LYS A 150 28.92 -39.62 -22.97
N GLU A 151 27.68 -39.85 -23.39
CA GLU A 151 26.88 -38.81 -24.03
C GLU A 151 26.83 -37.56 -23.12
N LYS A 152 26.97 -36.37 -23.71
CA LYS A 152 27.01 -35.06 -23.03
C LYS A 152 28.23 -34.85 -22.11
N ALA A 153 29.24 -35.71 -22.17
CA ALA A 153 30.53 -35.44 -21.53
C ALA A 153 31.21 -34.24 -22.20
N LEU A 154 31.86 -33.40 -21.38
CA LEU A 154 32.68 -32.29 -21.87
C LEU A 154 34.11 -32.78 -22.09
N LEU A 155 34.71 -32.37 -23.21
CA LEU A 155 36.10 -32.64 -23.54
C LEU A 155 36.81 -31.30 -23.76
N SER A 156 37.91 -31.09 -23.06
CA SER A 156 38.85 -30.00 -23.38
C SER A 156 39.48 -30.22 -24.75
N GLU A 157 40.15 -29.21 -25.31
CA GLU A 157 40.79 -29.34 -26.62
C GLU A 157 41.86 -30.45 -26.64
N GLU A 158 42.61 -30.61 -25.55
CA GLU A 158 43.62 -31.67 -25.39
C GLU A 158 42.96 -33.07 -25.30
N GLU A 159 41.92 -33.21 -24.47
CA GLU A 159 41.17 -34.46 -24.34
C GLU A 159 40.48 -34.85 -25.64
N TYR A 160 39.94 -33.88 -26.39
CA TYR A 160 39.33 -34.13 -27.69
C TYR A 160 40.36 -34.60 -28.72
N ARG A 161 41.55 -33.98 -28.78
CA ARG A 161 42.63 -34.45 -29.66
C ARG A 161 43.07 -35.87 -29.29
N PHE A 162 43.27 -36.14 -28.00
CA PHE A 162 43.63 -37.48 -27.54
C PHE A 162 42.56 -38.52 -27.85
N ALA A 163 41.28 -38.19 -27.63
CA ALA A 163 40.16 -39.07 -27.95
C ALA A 163 40.08 -39.33 -29.47
N ARG A 164 40.34 -38.32 -30.30
CA ARG A 164 40.33 -38.45 -31.76
C ARG A 164 41.53 -39.22 -32.30
N GLU A 165 42.70 -39.10 -31.68
CA GLU A 165 43.86 -39.94 -31.97
C GLU A 165 43.62 -41.41 -31.60
N LYS A 166 42.91 -41.65 -30.49
CA LYS A 166 42.69 -43.00 -29.96
C LYS A 166 41.53 -43.75 -30.62
N TYR A 167 40.41 -43.08 -30.88
CA TYR A 167 39.17 -43.70 -31.35
C TYR A 167 38.79 -43.28 -32.78
N GLY A 168 39.58 -42.42 -33.43
CA GLY A 168 39.29 -41.96 -34.79
C GLY A 168 37.95 -41.24 -34.90
N ASP A 169 37.17 -41.60 -35.92
CA ASP A 169 35.83 -41.05 -36.20
C ASP A 169 34.69 -41.91 -35.62
N GLU A 170 34.97 -42.81 -34.66
CA GLU A 170 33.97 -43.69 -34.02
C GLU A 170 33.00 -42.94 -33.08
N PHE A 171 33.30 -41.68 -32.73
CA PHE A 171 32.44 -40.84 -31.89
C PHE A 171 32.29 -39.44 -32.50
N GLU A 172 31.14 -38.81 -32.24
CA GLU A 172 30.88 -37.43 -32.66
C GLU A 172 30.92 -36.48 -31.45
N ALA A 173 31.84 -35.53 -31.49
CA ALA A 173 31.87 -34.41 -30.55
C ALA A 173 32.08 -33.09 -31.29
N ASP A 174 31.30 -32.09 -30.92
CA ASP A 174 31.29 -30.77 -31.54
C ASP A 174 31.18 -29.67 -30.47
N MET A 175 31.32 -28.40 -30.86
CA MET A 175 31.26 -27.24 -29.97
C MET A 175 30.33 -26.14 -30.48
N GLY A 176 29.99 -25.20 -29.59
CA GLY A 176 29.19 -24.04 -29.94
C GLY A 176 27.70 -24.34 -30.06
N ALA A 177 27.00 -23.42 -30.73
CA ALA A 177 25.55 -23.50 -30.92
C ALA A 177 25.12 -24.63 -31.88
N GLU A 178 26.02 -25.05 -32.78
CA GLU A 178 25.81 -26.17 -33.72
C GLU A 178 25.63 -27.48 -32.96
N ALA A 179 26.55 -27.78 -32.04
CA ALA A 179 26.47 -28.94 -31.14
C ALA A 179 25.18 -28.96 -30.31
N ILE A 180 24.81 -27.81 -29.73
CA ILE A 180 23.57 -27.67 -28.96
C ILE A 180 22.34 -27.98 -29.83
N ARG A 181 22.29 -27.44 -31.05
CA ARG A 181 21.19 -27.69 -31.97
C ARG A 181 21.08 -29.17 -32.33
N THR A 182 22.19 -29.81 -32.68
CA THR A 182 22.20 -31.24 -33.04
C THR A 182 21.70 -32.11 -31.89
N MET A 183 22.16 -31.85 -30.66
CA MET A 183 21.65 -32.55 -29.47
C MET A 183 20.14 -32.36 -29.29
N ILE A 184 19.65 -31.13 -29.51
CA ILE A 184 18.22 -30.83 -29.37
C ILE A 184 17.37 -31.52 -30.45
N THR A 185 17.86 -31.57 -31.69
CA THR A 185 17.15 -32.23 -32.81
C THR A 185 17.05 -33.74 -32.61
N ARG A 186 18.04 -34.36 -31.96
CA ARG A 186 18.02 -35.79 -31.63
C ARG A 186 17.06 -36.15 -30.49
N LEU A 187 16.57 -35.19 -29.70
CA LEU A 187 15.66 -35.47 -28.59
C LEU A 187 14.24 -35.77 -29.08
N GLU A 188 13.79 -37.00 -28.88
CA GLU A 188 12.39 -37.37 -28.98
C GLU A 188 11.64 -37.04 -27.67
N LEU A 189 10.81 -35.99 -27.70
CA LEU A 189 10.17 -35.50 -26.47
C LEU A 189 9.10 -36.44 -25.89
N ASN A 190 8.44 -37.26 -26.72
CA ASN A 190 7.41 -38.20 -26.27
C ASN A 190 8.04 -39.34 -25.44
N SER A 191 9.06 -40.01 -25.99
CA SER A 191 9.79 -41.08 -25.29
C SER A 191 10.46 -40.55 -24.03
N LEU A 192 11.12 -39.39 -24.11
CA LEU A 192 11.72 -38.75 -22.94
C LEU A 192 10.70 -38.42 -21.83
N PHE A 193 9.47 -38.06 -22.20
CA PHE A 193 8.41 -37.80 -21.21
C PHE A 193 8.03 -39.06 -20.44
N ASP A 194 7.85 -40.18 -21.15
CA ASP A 194 7.48 -41.46 -20.55
C ASP A 194 8.62 -42.00 -19.66
N GLU A 195 9.87 -41.96 -20.14
CA GLU A 195 11.06 -42.34 -19.36
C GLU A 195 11.18 -41.57 -18.05
N LEU A 196 11.02 -40.23 -18.10
CA LEU A 196 11.12 -39.38 -16.91
C LEU A 196 9.97 -39.60 -15.94
N LYS A 197 8.78 -39.99 -16.43
CA LYS A 197 7.63 -40.30 -15.61
C LYS A 197 7.86 -41.61 -14.86
N ASP A 198 8.35 -42.64 -15.54
CA ASP A 198 8.71 -43.93 -14.93
C ASP A 198 9.84 -43.77 -13.91
N GLU A 199 10.85 -42.95 -14.22
CA GLU A 199 11.93 -42.66 -13.28
C GLU A 199 11.42 -41.91 -12.04
N TYR A 200 10.45 -41.02 -12.20
CA TYR A 200 9.84 -40.28 -11.10
C TYR A 200 9.05 -41.20 -10.14
N GLU A 201 8.29 -42.15 -10.68
CA GLU A 201 7.51 -43.12 -9.90
C GLU A 201 8.43 -44.07 -9.13
N ASN A 202 9.52 -44.55 -9.76
CA ASN A 202 10.45 -45.51 -9.18
C ASN A 202 11.47 -44.89 -8.21
N THR A 203 11.75 -43.58 -8.32
CA THR A 203 12.75 -42.92 -7.47
C THR A 203 12.21 -42.64 -6.06
N ARG A 204 12.92 -43.07 -5.01
CA ARG A 204 12.60 -42.74 -3.59
C ARG A 204 13.26 -41.45 -3.07
N SER A 205 14.28 -40.92 -3.76
CA SER A 205 15.01 -39.72 -3.33
C SER A 205 14.21 -38.43 -3.53
N LYS A 206 14.03 -37.65 -2.45
CA LYS A 206 13.32 -36.36 -2.47
C LYS A 206 13.98 -35.32 -3.39
N GLN A 207 15.32 -35.25 -3.38
CA GLN A 207 16.06 -34.30 -4.22
C GLN A 207 15.94 -34.61 -5.71
N LYS A 208 16.09 -35.90 -6.07
CA LYS A 208 15.97 -36.37 -7.46
C LYS A 208 14.54 -36.20 -7.98
N ARG A 209 13.52 -36.48 -7.15
CA ARG A 209 12.11 -36.18 -7.48
C ARG A 209 11.87 -34.71 -7.83
N VAL A 210 12.44 -33.77 -7.07
CA VAL A 210 12.30 -32.33 -7.35
C VAL A 210 12.96 -31.96 -8.70
N ALA A 211 14.12 -32.53 -9.01
CA ALA A 211 14.78 -32.32 -10.30
C ALA A 211 13.96 -32.88 -11.47
N LEU A 212 13.47 -34.13 -11.35
CA LEU A 212 12.63 -34.78 -12.34
C LEU A 212 11.32 -34.01 -12.59
N ILE A 213 10.65 -33.53 -11.53
CA ILE A 213 9.44 -32.69 -11.66
C ILE A 213 9.73 -31.43 -12.49
N ARG A 214 10.87 -30.76 -12.25
CA ARG A 214 11.24 -29.55 -13.02
C ARG A 214 11.44 -29.87 -14.49
N ARG A 215 12.10 -31.00 -14.80
CA ARG A 215 12.35 -31.46 -16.18
C ARG A 215 11.07 -31.89 -16.88
N LEU A 216 10.27 -32.76 -16.25
CA LEU A 216 8.94 -33.18 -16.72
C LEU A 216 8.03 -31.99 -17.03
N LYS A 217 8.00 -30.98 -16.14
CA LYS A 217 7.20 -29.78 -16.36
C LYS A 217 7.62 -29.04 -17.63
N ILE A 218 8.92 -28.94 -17.90
CA ILE A 218 9.43 -28.26 -19.11
C ILE A 218 9.11 -29.07 -20.36
N VAL A 219 9.39 -30.38 -20.37
CA VAL A 219 9.08 -31.27 -21.49
C VAL A 219 7.58 -31.19 -21.84
N LYS A 220 6.71 -31.35 -20.83
CA LYS A 220 5.25 -31.22 -21.00
C LYS A 220 4.82 -29.84 -21.51
N THR A 221 5.47 -28.76 -21.06
CA THR A 221 5.17 -27.41 -21.52
C THR A 221 5.52 -27.23 -22.99
N VAL A 222 6.69 -27.71 -23.42
CA VAL A 222 7.11 -27.61 -24.82
C VAL A 222 6.17 -28.43 -25.71
N LEU A 223 5.87 -29.66 -25.31
CA LEU A 223 4.99 -30.58 -26.02
C LEU A 223 3.57 -30.02 -26.21
N ASN A 224 2.97 -29.48 -25.15
CA ASN A 224 1.63 -28.88 -25.20
C ASN A 224 1.61 -27.54 -25.96
N SER A 225 2.74 -26.85 -26.08
CA SER A 225 2.79 -25.51 -26.70
C SER A 225 2.82 -25.54 -28.24
N GLY A 226 3.11 -26.70 -28.84
CA GLY A 226 3.34 -26.84 -30.28
C GLY A 226 4.64 -26.20 -30.78
N ASN A 227 5.51 -25.73 -29.87
CA ASN A 227 6.82 -25.20 -30.23
C ASN A 227 7.83 -26.34 -30.42
N LYS A 228 8.71 -26.20 -31.40
CA LYS A 228 9.86 -27.10 -31.53
C LYS A 228 11.05 -26.61 -30.69
N PRO A 229 11.76 -27.51 -29.99
CA PRO A 229 12.95 -27.16 -29.22
C PRO A 229 14.05 -26.45 -30.02
N GLU A 230 14.19 -26.79 -31.31
CA GLU A 230 15.20 -26.22 -32.22
C GLU A 230 15.08 -24.69 -32.38
N TRP A 231 13.89 -24.12 -32.19
CA TRP A 231 13.66 -22.66 -32.28
C TRP A 231 14.31 -21.86 -31.15
N MET A 232 14.87 -22.53 -30.12
CA MET A 232 15.72 -21.87 -29.11
C MET A 232 17.09 -21.45 -29.67
N VAL A 233 17.48 -22.00 -30.83
CA VAL A 233 18.68 -21.65 -31.59
C VAL A 233 18.27 -20.82 -32.80
N LEU A 234 18.79 -19.60 -32.90
CA LEU A 234 18.46 -18.63 -33.94
C LEU A 234 19.36 -18.83 -35.16
N GLU A 235 18.76 -18.85 -36.34
CA GLU A 235 19.45 -18.76 -37.64
C GLU A 235 19.31 -17.36 -38.26
N ALA A 236 18.22 -16.67 -37.93
CA ALA A 236 17.93 -15.31 -38.37
C ALA A 236 17.54 -14.44 -37.18
N VAL A 237 17.98 -13.18 -37.18
CA VAL A 237 17.62 -12.19 -36.15
C VAL A 237 16.70 -11.13 -36.77
N PRO A 238 15.50 -10.91 -36.20
CA PRO A 238 14.65 -9.82 -36.67
C PRO A 238 15.23 -8.46 -36.29
N VAL A 239 15.15 -7.51 -37.23
CA VAL A 239 15.53 -6.11 -37.04
C VAL A 239 14.27 -5.30 -36.80
N ILE A 240 14.17 -4.66 -35.63
CA ILE A 240 13.00 -3.85 -35.31
C ILE A 240 12.89 -2.64 -36.27
N PRO A 241 11.67 -2.16 -36.52
CA PRO A 241 11.43 -1.01 -37.40
C PRO A 241 12.17 0.26 -36.93
N PRO A 242 12.65 1.11 -37.85
CA PRO A 242 13.49 2.27 -37.54
C PRO A 242 12.78 3.33 -36.67
N ASP A 243 11.47 3.50 -36.79
CA ASP A 243 10.73 4.49 -35.99
C ASP A 243 10.66 4.10 -34.50
N LEU A 244 10.89 2.83 -34.16
CA LEU A 244 11.05 2.38 -32.77
C LEU A 244 12.47 2.59 -32.23
N ARG A 245 13.42 2.98 -33.08
CA ARG A 245 14.83 3.26 -32.78
C ARG A 245 15.32 4.51 -33.51
N PRO A 246 14.68 5.68 -33.29
CA PRO A 246 14.86 6.87 -34.12
C PRO A 246 16.28 7.43 -34.07
N LEU A 247 16.62 8.17 -35.13
CA LEU A 247 17.78 9.04 -35.22
C LEU A 247 17.25 10.47 -35.27
N VAL A 248 17.54 11.27 -34.25
CA VAL A 248 17.04 12.65 -34.16
C VAL A 248 18.20 13.61 -34.36
N LEU A 249 18.04 14.54 -35.29
CA LEU A 249 19.00 15.63 -35.48
C LEU A 249 18.81 16.64 -34.33
N LEU A 250 19.88 16.91 -33.59
CA LEU A 250 19.92 17.95 -32.57
C LEU A 250 20.22 19.31 -33.23
N GLU A 251 19.86 20.40 -32.56
CA GLU A 251 20.16 21.77 -33.02
C GLU A 251 21.66 22.01 -33.25
N SER A 252 22.53 21.26 -32.57
CA SER A 252 23.99 21.30 -32.73
C SER A 252 24.51 20.64 -34.02
N GLY A 253 23.63 20.08 -34.86
CA GLY A 253 24.00 19.34 -36.07
C GLY A 253 24.44 17.89 -35.82
N ASN A 254 24.55 17.47 -34.56
CA ASN A 254 24.83 16.09 -34.18
C ASN A 254 23.55 15.23 -34.17
N PHE A 255 23.69 13.94 -34.44
CA PHE A 255 22.58 12.99 -34.34
C PHE A 255 22.55 12.30 -32.97
N ALA A 256 21.42 12.37 -32.29
CA ALA A 256 21.12 11.50 -31.16
C ALA A 256 20.69 10.13 -31.69
N THR A 257 21.45 9.09 -31.37
CA THR A 257 21.19 7.72 -31.83
C THR A 257 20.64 6.87 -30.68
N SER A 258 19.66 6.01 -31.00
CA SER A 258 19.23 4.96 -30.08
C SER A 258 20.34 3.91 -29.88
N ASP A 259 20.58 3.50 -28.63
CA ASP A 259 21.55 2.46 -28.25
C ASP A 259 21.39 1.16 -29.04
N LEU A 260 20.16 0.82 -29.44
CA LEU A 260 19.87 -0.37 -30.25
C LEU A 260 20.55 -0.35 -31.62
N ASN A 261 20.65 0.84 -32.25
CA ASN A 261 21.31 0.96 -33.55
C ASN A 261 22.79 0.56 -33.44
N ASP A 262 23.44 0.89 -32.33
CA ASP A 262 24.83 0.49 -32.08
C ASP A 262 24.98 -1.01 -31.85
N LEU A 263 24.04 -1.64 -31.15
CA LEU A 263 24.02 -3.09 -30.94
C LEU A 263 23.81 -3.84 -32.26
N TYR A 264 22.84 -3.40 -33.09
CA TYR A 264 22.63 -3.96 -34.43
C TYR A 264 23.84 -3.77 -35.33
N ARG A 265 24.46 -2.59 -35.31
CA ARG A 265 25.67 -2.28 -36.08
C ARG A 265 26.81 -3.25 -35.75
N ARG A 266 27.04 -3.52 -34.46
CA ARG A 266 28.05 -4.49 -34.01
C ARG A 266 27.73 -5.90 -34.50
N LEU A 267 26.48 -6.34 -34.38
CA LEU A 267 26.03 -7.65 -34.87
C LEU A 267 26.26 -7.80 -36.37
N ILE A 268 25.81 -6.84 -37.18
CA ILE A 268 25.95 -6.89 -38.65
C ILE A 268 27.41 -6.90 -39.07
N ASN A 269 28.26 -6.08 -38.44
CA ASN A 269 29.69 -6.06 -38.72
C ASN A 269 30.37 -7.41 -38.44
N ARG A 270 30.05 -8.03 -37.29
CA ARG A 270 30.58 -9.35 -36.93
C ARG A 270 30.08 -10.44 -37.84
N ASN A 271 28.80 -10.42 -38.19
CA ASN A 271 28.20 -11.38 -39.10
C ASN A 271 28.80 -11.30 -40.51
N ASN A 272 28.96 -10.09 -41.06
CA ASN A 272 29.58 -9.88 -42.36
C ASN A 272 31.07 -10.27 -42.37
N ARG A 273 31.79 -10.02 -41.28
CA ARG A 273 33.17 -10.47 -41.12
C ARG A 273 33.26 -12.00 -41.11
N LEU A 274 32.37 -12.67 -40.37
CA LEU A 274 32.31 -14.13 -40.34
C LEU A 274 31.98 -14.72 -41.72
N LYS A 275 31.01 -14.16 -42.46
CA LYS A 275 30.72 -14.60 -43.85
C LYS A 275 31.97 -14.53 -44.73
N LYS A 276 32.66 -13.38 -44.73
CA LYS A 276 33.91 -13.22 -45.49
C LYS A 276 35.01 -14.21 -45.08
N LEU A 277 35.13 -14.53 -43.79
CA LEU A 277 36.13 -15.49 -43.30
C LEU A 277 35.80 -16.93 -43.72
N LEU A 278 34.52 -17.29 -43.76
CA LEU A 278 34.05 -18.57 -44.28
C LEU A 278 34.28 -18.67 -45.78
N ASP A 279 33.96 -17.61 -46.54
CA ASP A 279 34.17 -17.57 -48.00
C ASP A 279 35.66 -17.69 -48.37
N LEU A 280 36.56 -17.20 -47.52
CA LEU A 280 38.01 -17.26 -47.69
C LEU A 280 38.64 -18.54 -47.11
N ASN A 281 37.85 -19.47 -46.56
CA ASN A 281 38.33 -20.69 -45.88
C ASN A 281 39.43 -20.40 -44.84
N ALA A 282 39.22 -19.39 -44.00
CA ALA A 282 40.18 -19.03 -42.95
C ALA A 282 40.38 -20.16 -41.93
N PRO A 283 41.53 -20.20 -41.20
CA PRO A 283 41.78 -21.21 -40.17
C PRO A 283 40.67 -21.28 -39.10
N GLU A 284 40.36 -22.48 -38.63
CA GLU A 284 39.25 -22.72 -37.68
C GLU A 284 39.34 -21.90 -36.40
N VAL A 285 40.55 -21.65 -35.87
CA VAL A 285 40.75 -20.85 -34.66
C VAL A 285 40.16 -19.43 -34.82
N ILE A 286 40.33 -18.83 -36.00
CA ILE A 286 39.81 -17.50 -36.30
C ILE A 286 38.30 -17.56 -36.46
N ILE A 287 37.78 -18.58 -37.15
CA ILE A 287 36.34 -18.79 -37.34
C ILE A 287 35.65 -18.98 -35.98
N ARG A 288 36.19 -19.82 -35.09
CA ARG A 288 35.67 -20.05 -33.73
C ARG A 288 35.61 -18.77 -32.92
N ASN A 289 36.67 -17.97 -32.95
CA ASN A 289 36.69 -16.69 -32.26
C ASN A 289 35.61 -15.73 -32.82
N GLU A 290 35.43 -15.66 -34.13
CA GLU A 290 34.41 -14.79 -34.72
C GLU A 290 32.98 -15.32 -34.49
N LYS A 291 32.75 -16.66 -34.50
CA LYS A 291 31.48 -17.28 -34.07
C LYS A 291 31.17 -16.93 -32.60
N ARG A 292 32.16 -17.00 -31.70
CA ARG A 292 32.03 -16.58 -30.29
C ARG A 292 31.70 -15.08 -30.16
N MET A 293 32.35 -14.22 -30.95
CA MET A 293 32.07 -12.77 -30.95
C MET A 293 30.67 -12.45 -31.51
N LEU A 294 30.20 -13.23 -32.50
CA LEU A 294 28.85 -13.13 -33.02
C LEU A 294 27.82 -13.52 -31.95
N GLN A 295 28.01 -14.65 -31.27
CA GLN A 295 27.18 -15.08 -30.13
C GLN A 295 27.09 -13.97 -29.07
N HIS A 296 28.23 -13.40 -28.66
CA HIS A 296 28.25 -12.29 -27.69
C HIS A 296 27.54 -11.03 -28.20
N SER A 297 27.58 -10.73 -29.50
CA SER A 297 26.92 -9.56 -30.07
C SER A 297 25.41 -9.72 -30.12
N VAL A 298 24.92 -10.93 -30.40
CA VAL A 298 23.49 -11.27 -30.34
C VAL A 298 23.00 -11.30 -28.90
N ASP A 299 23.77 -11.90 -27.98
CA ASP A 299 23.51 -11.89 -26.55
C ASP A 299 23.31 -10.46 -26.03
N ALA A 300 24.21 -9.54 -26.38
CA ALA A 300 24.15 -8.14 -25.96
C ALA A 300 22.96 -7.38 -26.57
N LEU A 301 22.52 -7.73 -27.78
CA LEU A 301 21.33 -7.14 -28.41
C LEU A 301 20.06 -7.50 -27.63
N PHE A 302 19.91 -8.77 -27.26
CA PHE A 302 18.73 -9.24 -26.55
C PHE A 302 18.76 -8.87 -25.05
N ASP A 303 19.87 -9.12 -24.35
CA ASP A 303 20.03 -8.83 -22.92
C ASP A 303 21.50 -8.53 -22.55
N ASN A 304 21.86 -7.25 -22.62
CA ASN A 304 23.22 -6.78 -22.33
C ASN A 304 23.61 -6.95 -20.86
N ASN A 305 22.64 -6.90 -19.94
CA ASN A 305 22.90 -6.99 -18.51
C ASN A 305 23.22 -8.41 -18.04
N ARG A 306 22.78 -9.44 -18.77
CA ARG A 306 23.12 -10.84 -18.49
C ARG A 306 24.45 -11.29 -19.09
N CYS A 307 25.03 -10.50 -19.99
CA CYS A 307 26.35 -10.77 -20.53
C CYS A 307 27.39 -10.67 -19.41
N ARG A 308 28.45 -11.50 -19.46
CA ARG A 308 29.52 -11.50 -18.42
C ARG A 308 30.19 -10.14 -18.30
N ARG A 309 30.33 -9.43 -19.42
CA ARG A 309 30.75 -8.02 -19.47
C ARG A 309 29.75 -7.25 -20.33
N PRO A 310 29.07 -6.24 -19.79
CA PRO A 310 28.12 -5.46 -20.58
C PRO A 310 28.88 -4.65 -21.63
N VAL A 311 28.26 -4.54 -22.81
CA VAL A 311 28.75 -3.72 -23.89
C VAL A 311 28.52 -2.24 -23.55
N LEU A 312 29.61 -1.48 -23.47
CA LEU A 312 29.59 -0.06 -23.18
C LEU A 312 29.54 0.78 -24.46
N GLY A 313 28.86 1.92 -24.39
CA GLY A 313 28.87 2.98 -25.41
C GLY A 313 29.99 3.99 -25.19
N SER A 314 30.03 5.05 -25.99
CA SER A 314 31.08 6.08 -25.95
C SER A 314 31.19 6.81 -24.60
N ASN A 315 30.09 6.89 -23.83
CA ASN A 315 30.06 7.55 -22.52
C ASN A 315 30.36 6.58 -21.36
N ASN A 316 30.98 5.42 -21.62
CA ASN A 316 31.20 4.34 -20.64
C ASN A 316 29.94 3.81 -19.93
N ARG A 317 28.74 4.19 -20.41
CA ARG A 317 27.47 3.62 -19.94
C ARG A 317 27.14 2.33 -20.70
N PRO A 318 26.52 1.33 -20.06
CA PRO A 318 26.02 0.15 -20.76
C PRO A 318 24.93 0.55 -21.76
N LEU A 319 24.98 -0.02 -22.96
CA LEU A 319 23.95 0.17 -23.98
C LEU A 319 22.66 -0.52 -23.56
N LYS A 320 21.51 0.15 -23.76
CA LYS A 320 20.19 -0.43 -23.51
C LYS A 320 19.85 -1.50 -24.56
N SER A 321 19.52 -2.71 -24.09
CA SER A 321 19.12 -3.86 -24.90
C SER A 321 17.61 -3.92 -25.15
N LEU A 322 17.15 -4.88 -25.97
CA LEU A 322 15.72 -5.12 -26.19
C LEU A 322 15.00 -5.49 -24.89
N THR A 323 15.62 -6.26 -24.00
CA THR A 323 15.05 -6.60 -22.69
C THR A 323 14.87 -5.37 -21.81
N ASP A 324 15.80 -4.42 -21.85
CA ASP A 324 15.73 -3.20 -21.03
C ASP A 324 14.62 -2.24 -21.49
N MET A 325 14.21 -2.31 -22.76
CA MET A 325 13.04 -1.57 -23.25
C MET A 325 11.72 -2.14 -22.73
N ILE A 326 11.71 -3.42 -22.34
CA ILE A 326 10.50 -4.11 -21.88
C ILE A 326 10.43 -4.08 -20.35
N LYS A 327 11.55 -4.39 -19.70
CA LYS A 327 11.67 -4.55 -18.24
C LYS A 327 12.08 -3.26 -17.56
N GLY A 328 11.81 -3.19 -16.26
CA GLY A 328 12.28 -2.10 -15.39
C GLY A 328 11.25 -0.99 -15.24
N LYS A 329 11.63 0.09 -14.54
CA LYS A 329 10.75 1.24 -14.31
C LYS A 329 10.53 2.05 -15.59
N GLN A 330 11.58 2.18 -16.41
CA GLN A 330 11.54 2.81 -17.74
C GLN A 330 11.11 1.85 -18.86
N GLY A 331 10.73 0.62 -18.51
CA GLY A 331 10.27 -0.37 -19.48
C GLY A 331 8.86 -0.04 -19.96
N ARG A 332 8.53 -0.43 -21.20
CA ARG A 332 7.24 -0.13 -21.84
C ARG A 332 6.03 -0.53 -21.00
N PHE A 333 6.08 -1.65 -20.30
CA PHE A 333 4.96 -2.10 -19.45
C PHE A 333 4.62 -1.12 -18.34
N ARG A 334 5.61 -0.50 -17.70
CA ARG A 334 5.38 0.38 -16.53
C ARG A 334 5.23 1.85 -16.92
N GLU A 335 6.09 2.34 -17.82
CA GLU A 335 6.14 3.76 -18.16
C GLU A 335 5.20 4.18 -19.30
N ASN A 336 4.86 3.26 -20.22
CA ASN A 336 4.09 3.59 -21.42
C ASN A 336 2.75 2.86 -21.54
N LEU A 337 2.56 1.73 -20.86
CA LEU A 337 1.30 0.98 -20.91
C LEU A 337 0.44 1.28 -19.69
N LEU A 338 0.99 1.08 -18.49
CA LEU A 338 0.28 1.35 -17.22
C LEU A 338 0.32 2.84 -16.85
N GLY A 339 1.50 3.46 -16.85
CA GLY A 339 1.64 4.91 -16.84
C GLY A 339 1.56 5.45 -18.26
N LYS A 340 0.81 6.51 -18.49
CA LYS A 340 0.78 7.24 -19.76
C LYS A 340 0.65 8.73 -19.49
N ARG A 341 1.23 9.54 -20.37
CA ARG A 341 0.85 10.95 -20.45
C ARG A 341 -0.50 11.03 -21.15
N VAL A 342 -1.36 11.90 -20.64
CA VAL A 342 -2.74 12.03 -21.07
C VAL A 342 -2.98 13.49 -21.43
N ASP A 343 -3.49 13.72 -22.64
CA ASP A 343 -3.93 15.04 -23.09
C ASP A 343 -5.22 15.44 -22.34
N TYR A 344 -5.68 16.69 -22.48
CA TYR A 344 -6.85 17.20 -21.72
C TYR A 344 -6.69 17.04 -20.21
N SER A 345 -5.49 17.35 -19.73
CA SER A 345 -5.18 17.37 -18.31
C SER A 345 -4.41 18.62 -17.93
N ALA A 346 -4.62 19.08 -16.70
CA ALA A 346 -3.91 20.22 -16.12
C ALA A 346 -3.48 19.90 -14.69
N ARG A 347 -2.56 20.69 -14.14
CA ARG A 347 -2.16 20.60 -12.73
C ARG A 347 -1.99 22.00 -12.18
N SER A 348 -2.53 22.24 -10.99
CA SER A 348 -2.29 23.48 -10.25
C SER A 348 -2.25 23.23 -8.75
N VAL A 349 -1.81 24.25 -8.01
CA VAL A 349 -1.86 24.29 -6.54
C VAL A 349 -3.31 24.34 -6.10
N ILE A 350 -3.62 23.65 -5.00
CA ILE A 350 -4.96 23.66 -4.40
C ILE A 350 -5.09 24.74 -3.33
N ALA A 351 -6.31 25.28 -3.22
CA ALA A 351 -6.72 26.17 -2.15
C ALA A 351 -8.11 25.75 -1.63
N VAL A 352 -8.46 26.20 -0.43
CA VAL A 352 -9.74 25.84 0.19
C VAL A 352 -10.89 26.63 -0.43
N GLY A 353 -11.94 25.94 -0.84
CA GLY A 353 -13.20 26.54 -1.30
C GLY A 353 -14.33 26.29 -0.31
N PRO A 354 -14.48 27.09 0.76
CA PRO A 354 -15.48 26.84 1.81
C PRO A 354 -16.91 27.03 1.31
N GLU A 355 -17.14 27.91 0.33
CA GLU A 355 -18.47 28.21 -0.24
C GLU A 355 -18.95 27.17 -1.26
N LEU A 356 -18.05 26.30 -1.74
CA LEU A 356 -18.41 25.25 -2.69
C LEU A 356 -19.34 24.23 -2.03
N LYS A 357 -20.22 23.62 -2.83
CA LYS A 357 -20.97 22.42 -2.42
C LYS A 357 -20.11 21.17 -2.58
N LEU A 358 -20.49 20.08 -1.92
CA LEU A 358 -19.68 18.85 -1.93
C LEU A 358 -19.36 18.29 -3.33
N HIS A 359 -20.27 18.43 -4.30
CA HIS A 359 -20.10 17.96 -5.70
C HIS A 359 -19.31 18.92 -6.58
N GLN A 360 -18.96 20.12 -6.10
CA GLN A 360 -18.36 21.17 -6.91
C GLN A 360 -16.86 21.29 -6.65
N CYS A 361 -16.12 21.74 -7.66
CA CYS A 361 -14.75 22.20 -7.53
C CYS A 361 -14.56 23.53 -8.26
N GLY A 362 -13.72 24.42 -7.74
CA GLY A 362 -13.39 25.67 -8.42
C GLY A 362 -12.27 25.46 -9.44
N LEU A 363 -12.55 25.71 -10.72
CA LEU A 363 -11.60 25.60 -11.81
C LEU A 363 -11.22 26.98 -12.35
N PRO A 364 -9.93 27.36 -12.35
CA PRO A 364 -9.47 28.61 -12.94
C PRO A 364 -9.90 28.78 -14.39
N LYS A 365 -10.46 29.94 -14.72
CA LYS A 365 -10.89 30.30 -16.09
C LYS A 365 -9.84 30.02 -17.17
N LYS A 366 -8.56 30.31 -16.89
CA LYS A 366 -7.44 30.03 -17.83
C LYS A 366 -7.25 28.54 -18.09
N ILE A 367 -7.39 27.70 -17.06
CA ILE A 367 -7.25 26.25 -17.16
C ILE A 367 -8.46 25.68 -17.90
N ALA A 368 -9.66 26.12 -17.55
CA ALA A 368 -10.90 25.72 -18.20
C ALA A 368 -10.87 26.04 -19.71
N LEU A 369 -10.43 27.24 -20.10
CA LEU A 369 -10.31 27.64 -21.50
C LEU A 369 -9.44 26.69 -22.33
N GLU A 370 -8.30 26.25 -21.78
CA GLU A 370 -7.38 25.33 -22.47
C GLU A 370 -7.94 23.91 -22.53
N LEU A 371 -8.52 23.41 -21.43
CA LEU A 371 -9.09 22.06 -21.37
C LEU A 371 -10.30 21.90 -22.30
N PHE A 372 -11.17 22.90 -22.35
CA PHE A 372 -12.41 22.87 -23.12
C PHE A 372 -12.28 23.44 -24.54
N GLN A 373 -11.06 23.79 -24.97
CA GLN A 373 -10.79 24.45 -26.26
C GLN A 373 -11.55 23.84 -27.46
N PRO A 374 -11.58 22.51 -27.69
CA PRO A 374 -12.29 21.95 -28.85
C PRO A 374 -13.81 22.13 -28.78
N PHE A 375 -14.39 22.08 -27.58
CA PHE A 375 -15.82 22.24 -27.35
C PHE A 375 -16.25 23.68 -27.61
N ILE A 376 -15.44 24.64 -27.14
CA ILE A 376 -15.67 26.07 -27.38
C ILE A 376 -15.61 26.39 -28.87
N ILE A 377 -14.58 25.91 -29.59
CA ILE A 377 -14.44 26.14 -31.03
C ILE A 377 -15.62 25.57 -31.81
N ARG A 378 -16.11 24.39 -31.41
CA ARG A 378 -17.29 23.77 -32.03
C ARG A 378 -18.53 24.62 -31.76
N ARG A 379 -18.75 25.05 -30.52
CA ARG A 379 -19.93 25.82 -30.11
C ARG A 379 -19.97 27.21 -30.76
N LEU A 380 -18.84 27.90 -30.84
CA LEU A 380 -18.69 29.18 -31.56
C LEU A 380 -19.11 29.08 -33.04
N LYS A 381 -18.80 27.96 -33.68
CA LYS A 381 -19.20 27.70 -35.07
C LYS A 381 -20.70 27.37 -35.17
N GLU A 382 -21.23 26.58 -34.24
CA GLU A 382 -22.66 26.22 -34.21
C GLU A 382 -23.56 27.44 -33.98
N LEU A 383 -23.13 28.39 -33.14
CA LEU A 383 -23.85 29.64 -32.86
C LEU A 383 -23.65 30.72 -33.94
N GLY A 384 -22.73 30.51 -34.89
CA GLY A 384 -22.47 31.45 -35.99
C GLY A 384 -21.58 32.64 -35.63
N TYR A 385 -20.94 32.64 -34.46
CA TYR A 385 -19.95 33.67 -34.10
C TYR A 385 -18.65 33.58 -34.91
N ALA A 386 -18.33 32.39 -35.45
CA ALA A 386 -17.15 32.18 -36.29
C ALA A 386 -17.44 31.23 -37.46
N ASP A 387 -17.16 31.69 -38.69
CA ASP A 387 -17.39 30.89 -39.91
C ASP A 387 -16.41 29.72 -40.06
N THR A 388 -15.17 29.87 -39.55
CA THR A 388 -14.09 28.90 -39.71
C THR A 388 -13.40 28.57 -38.39
N ILE A 389 -12.86 27.35 -38.29
CA ILE A 389 -12.07 26.87 -37.12
C ILE A 389 -10.90 27.81 -36.82
N LYS A 390 -10.25 28.37 -37.86
CA LYS A 390 -9.14 29.32 -37.68
C LYS A 390 -9.61 30.65 -37.10
N SER A 391 -10.77 31.15 -37.50
CA SER A 391 -11.36 32.37 -36.93
C SER A 391 -11.76 32.15 -35.47
N ALA A 392 -12.44 31.04 -35.16
CA ALA A 392 -12.79 30.65 -33.80
C ALA A 392 -11.54 30.50 -32.91
N LYS A 393 -10.46 29.91 -33.43
CA LYS A 393 -9.20 29.79 -32.70
C LYS A 393 -8.56 31.17 -32.40
N LYS A 394 -8.61 32.11 -33.35
CA LYS A 394 -8.12 33.48 -33.13
C LYS A 394 -8.95 34.23 -32.09
N MET A 395 -10.28 34.07 -32.10
CA MET A 395 -11.20 34.62 -31.11
C MET A 395 -10.90 34.08 -29.70
N LEU A 396 -10.64 32.77 -29.59
CA LEU A 396 -10.23 32.14 -28.34
C LEU A 396 -8.85 32.63 -27.86
N GLU A 397 -7.88 32.80 -28.75
CA GLU A 397 -6.54 33.33 -28.41
C GLU A 397 -6.61 34.79 -27.92
N ARG A 398 -7.53 35.60 -28.47
CA ARG A 398 -7.80 36.98 -28.03
C ARG A 398 -8.62 37.07 -26.74
N LYS A 399 -9.35 36.00 -26.40
CA LYS A 399 -10.25 35.90 -25.24
C LYS A 399 -11.38 36.93 -25.31
N ASP A 400 -12.04 36.96 -26.46
CA ASP A 400 -13.22 37.81 -26.71
C ASP A 400 -14.36 37.43 -25.73
N ASP A 401 -15.26 38.38 -25.42
CA ASP A 401 -16.24 38.23 -24.33
C ASP A 401 -17.21 37.06 -24.54
N GLU A 402 -17.60 36.80 -25.79
CA GLU A 402 -18.48 35.70 -26.18
C GLU A 402 -17.91 34.32 -25.83
N VAL A 403 -16.58 34.21 -25.70
CA VAL A 403 -15.90 32.97 -25.33
C VAL A 403 -16.19 32.60 -23.87
N TRP A 404 -16.37 33.59 -22.98
CA TRP A 404 -16.63 33.34 -21.56
C TRP A 404 -18.04 32.81 -21.33
N ASP A 405 -19.03 33.35 -22.03
CA ASP A 405 -20.43 32.88 -21.97
C ASP A 405 -20.53 31.44 -22.46
N ILE A 406 -19.87 31.11 -23.57
CA ILE A 406 -19.81 29.75 -24.11
C ILE A 406 -19.04 28.81 -23.20
N LEU A 407 -17.96 29.28 -22.57
CA LEU A 407 -17.21 28.46 -21.62
C LEU A 407 -18.11 28.07 -20.44
N GLU A 408 -18.88 29.01 -19.89
CA GLU A 408 -19.82 28.73 -18.80
C GLU A 408 -20.88 27.70 -19.23
N GLU A 409 -21.51 27.89 -20.40
CA GLU A 409 -22.48 26.95 -20.98
C GLU A 409 -21.89 25.54 -21.15
N VAL A 410 -20.68 25.43 -21.70
CA VAL A 410 -20.02 24.15 -21.98
C VAL A 410 -19.57 23.44 -20.69
N THR A 411 -19.21 24.20 -19.65
CA THR A 411 -18.78 23.60 -18.38
C THR A 411 -19.94 23.08 -17.53
N GLN A 412 -21.15 23.61 -17.73
CA GLN A 412 -22.31 23.22 -16.95
C GLN A 412 -22.71 21.76 -17.24
N GLY A 413 -22.82 20.94 -16.19
CA GLY A 413 -23.15 19.52 -16.34
C GLY A 413 -22.02 18.64 -16.91
N HIS A 414 -20.81 19.18 -17.14
CA HIS A 414 -19.65 18.40 -17.61
C HIS A 414 -18.72 18.07 -16.43
N PRO A 415 -18.70 16.83 -15.91
CA PRO A 415 -17.87 16.48 -14.77
C PRO A 415 -16.38 16.51 -15.10
N VAL A 416 -15.56 16.95 -14.15
CA VAL A 416 -14.10 16.89 -14.21
C VAL A 416 -13.55 15.94 -13.14
N LEU A 417 -12.48 15.23 -13.44
CA LEU A 417 -11.83 14.33 -12.47
C LEU A 417 -10.67 15.05 -11.80
N LEU A 418 -10.71 15.14 -10.46
CA LEU A 418 -9.59 15.61 -9.66
C LEU A 418 -8.79 14.42 -9.13
N ASN A 419 -7.48 14.51 -9.22
CA ASN A 419 -6.54 13.47 -8.79
C ASN A 419 -5.40 14.06 -7.95
N ARG A 420 -5.16 13.49 -6.76
CA ARG A 420 -3.95 13.75 -5.96
C ARG A 420 -2.98 12.59 -6.07
N ALA A 421 -1.77 12.88 -6.55
CA ALA A 421 -0.69 11.90 -6.64
C ALA A 421 0.17 11.94 -5.35
N PRO A 422 0.60 10.78 -4.80
CA PRO A 422 0.32 9.41 -5.24
C PRO A 422 -1.06 8.90 -4.81
N THR A 423 -1.79 8.26 -5.73
CA THR A 423 -3.12 7.68 -5.48
C THR A 423 -2.99 6.32 -4.76
N LEU A 424 -3.13 6.31 -3.42
CA LEU A 424 -3.02 5.08 -2.62
C LEU A 424 -4.32 4.26 -2.57
N HIS A 425 -5.46 4.92 -2.74
CA HIS A 425 -6.80 4.34 -2.67
C HIS A 425 -7.75 5.04 -3.63
N ARG A 426 -8.92 4.43 -3.89
CA ARG A 426 -9.91 4.94 -4.86
C ARG A 426 -10.34 6.40 -4.64
N MET A 427 -10.37 6.88 -3.40
CA MET A 427 -10.83 8.26 -3.10
C MET A 427 -9.82 9.33 -3.51
N GLY A 428 -8.59 8.95 -3.85
CA GLY A 428 -7.61 9.88 -4.40
C GLY A 428 -7.95 10.36 -5.82
N ILE A 429 -9.00 9.82 -6.44
CA ILE A 429 -9.58 10.31 -7.69
C ILE A 429 -11.10 10.41 -7.52
N GLN A 430 -11.67 11.59 -7.73
CA GLN A 430 -13.11 11.82 -7.67
C GLN A 430 -13.57 12.77 -8.77
N ALA A 431 -14.83 12.65 -9.16
CA ALA A 431 -15.47 13.56 -10.09
C ALA A 431 -16.14 14.73 -9.35
N PHE A 432 -16.09 15.90 -9.97
CA PHE A 432 -16.72 17.13 -9.50
C PHE A 432 -17.29 17.91 -10.68
N GLU A 433 -18.25 18.77 -10.41
CA GLU A 433 -18.72 19.77 -11.36
C GLU A 433 -17.84 21.03 -11.26
N PRO A 434 -17.27 21.52 -12.38
CA PRO A 434 -16.42 22.70 -12.36
C PRO A 434 -17.25 23.98 -12.19
N VAL A 435 -16.84 24.82 -11.24
CA VAL A 435 -17.30 26.19 -11.07
C VAL A 435 -16.16 27.11 -11.51
N LEU A 436 -16.44 28.00 -12.46
CA LEU A 436 -15.42 28.92 -12.98
C LEU A 436 -15.05 29.95 -11.92
N ILE A 437 -13.75 30.06 -11.64
CA ILE A 437 -13.20 31.00 -10.66
C ILE A 437 -12.09 31.85 -11.28
N GLU A 438 -11.88 33.03 -10.68
CA GLU A 438 -10.72 33.86 -10.96
C GLU A 438 -9.46 33.34 -10.25
N GLY A 439 -8.29 33.62 -10.84
CA GLY A 439 -6.99 33.19 -10.31
C GLY A 439 -6.39 31.99 -11.04
N ASN A 440 -5.45 31.31 -10.38
CA ASN A 440 -4.71 30.18 -10.97
C ASN A 440 -4.77 28.90 -10.11
N ALA A 441 -5.29 28.95 -8.88
CA ALA A 441 -5.36 27.81 -7.96
C ALA A 441 -6.70 27.08 -8.09
N ILE A 442 -6.70 25.75 -7.92
CA ILE A 442 -7.92 24.93 -7.93
C ILE A 442 -8.54 25.00 -6.53
N LEU A 443 -9.82 25.37 -6.43
CA LEU A 443 -10.52 25.35 -5.15
C LEU A 443 -11.14 23.98 -4.90
N VAL A 444 -10.85 23.41 -3.74
CA VAL A 444 -11.32 22.08 -3.34
C VAL A 444 -12.20 22.22 -2.10
N HIS A 445 -13.28 21.42 -2.06
CA HIS A 445 -14.18 21.37 -0.93
C HIS A 445 -13.48 20.81 0.33
N PRO A 446 -13.61 21.44 1.52
CA PRO A 446 -12.85 21.03 2.71
C PRO A 446 -13.15 19.61 3.21
N LEU A 447 -14.39 19.12 3.02
CA LEU A 447 -14.76 17.76 3.49
C LEU A 447 -14.13 16.63 2.66
N VAL A 448 -13.66 16.90 1.44
CA VAL A 448 -13.00 15.85 0.61
C VAL A 448 -11.50 15.76 0.87
N CYS A 449 -10.91 16.70 1.61
CA CYS A 449 -9.48 16.72 1.92
C CYS A 449 -9.01 15.48 2.69
N GLU A 450 -9.82 14.92 3.61
CA GLU A 450 -9.51 13.65 4.30
C GLU A 450 -9.44 12.49 3.29
N GLY A 451 -10.29 12.50 2.25
CA GLY A 451 -10.31 11.50 1.19
C GLY A 451 -9.14 11.62 0.20
N PHE A 452 -8.69 12.83 -0.12
CA PHE A 452 -7.48 13.04 -0.91
C PHE A 452 -6.19 12.95 -0.09
N ASN A 453 -6.31 12.95 1.25
CA ASN A 453 -5.23 13.16 2.21
C ASN A 453 -4.44 14.45 1.91
N ALA A 454 -5.13 15.51 1.46
CA ALA A 454 -4.56 16.73 0.92
C ALA A 454 -4.49 17.85 1.97
N ASP A 455 -3.39 18.60 1.94
CA ASP A 455 -3.17 19.78 2.78
C ASP A 455 -3.01 21.04 1.91
N PHE A 456 -3.10 22.24 2.49
CA PHE A 456 -3.05 23.51 1.75
C PHE A 456 -1.71 24.25 1.92
N ASP A 457 -0.59 23.53 1.90
CA ASP A 457 0.77 24.04 2.07
C ASP A 457 1.58 24.16 0.77
N GLY A 458 0.93 24.01 -0.38
CA GLY A 458 1.55 24.01 -1.71
C GLY A 458 1.31 22.72 -2.50
N ASP A 459 0.55 21.78 -1.94
CA ASP A 459 0.07 20.59 -2.64
C ASP A 459 -0.60 20.93 -3.98
N GLN A 460 -0.45 20.01 -4.92
CA GLN A 460 -0.97 20.15 -6.28
C GLN A 460 -1.91 19.00 -6.61
N MET A 461 -2.98 19.32 -7.32
CA MET A 461 -3.90 18.32 -7.88
C MET A 461 -3.93 18.41 -9.39
N ALA A 462 -4.10 17.25 -10.02
CA ALA A 462 -4.30 17.14 -11.45
C ALA A 462 -5.81 17.11 -11.77
N VAL A 463 -6.19 17.76 -12.86
CA VAL A 463 -7.54 17.77 -13.43
C VAL A 463 -7.50 16.95 -14.72
N HIS A 464 -8.47 16.07 -14.94
CA HIS A 464 -8.66 15.34 -16.19
C HIS A 464 -10.08 15.54 -16.71
N LEU A 465 -10.23 15.80 -18.01
CA LEU A 465 -11.52 16.00 -18.65
C LEU A 465 -12.02 14.69 -19.32
N PRO A 466 -13.11 14.07 -18.86
CA PRO A 466 -13.74 12.95 -19.57
C PRO A 466 -14.38 13.45 -20.87
N LEU A 467 -14.04 12.82 -21.99
CA LEU A 467 -14.48 13.28 -23.32
C LEU A 467 -15.69 12.50 -23.85
N SER A 468 -15.70 11.17 -23.76
CA SER A 468 -16.80 10.36 -24.27
C SER A 468 -18.03 10.44 -23.36
N ILE A 469 -19.22 10.23 -23.93
CA ILE A 469 -20.48 10.28 -23.20
C ILE A 469 -20.51 9.18 -22.12
N GLU A 470 -19.99 7.99 -22.43
CA GLU A 470 -19.90 6.87 -21.49
C GLU A 470 -19.01 7.24 -20.30
N ALA A 471 -17.87 7.89 -20.53
CA ALA A 471 -16.96 8.32 -19.48
C ALA A 471 -17.56 9.43 -18.60
N GLN A 472 -18.33 10.35 -19.19
CA GLN A 472 -19.04 11.39 -18.43
C GLN A 472 -20.13 10.77 -17.55
N LEU A 473 -20.94 9.85 -18.09
CA LEU A 473 -21.98 9.13 -17.34
C LEU A 473 -21.37 8.26 -16.23
N GLU A 474 -20.25 7.59 -16.50
CA GLU A 474 -19.52 6.81 -15.49
C GLU A 474 -19.00 7.73 -14.37
N ALA A 475 -18.39 8.86 -14.72
CA ALA A 475 -17.90 9.83 -13.75
C ALA A 475 -19.03 10.37 -12.84
N GLN A 476 -20.18 10.70 -13.42
CA GLN A 476 -21.33 11.23 -12.69
C GLN A 476 -22.01 10.18 -11.79
N ASN A 477 -22.14 8.94 -12.27
CA ASN A 477 -22.83 7.88 -11.54
C ASN A 477 -21.95 7.18 -10.50
N LEU A 478 -20.66 6.98 -10.77
CA LEU A 478 -19.77 6.19 -9.90
C LEU A 478 -18.75 7.06 -9.15
N MET A 479 -18.17 8.07 -9.81
CA MET A 479 -17.00 8.79 -9.28
C MET A 479 -17.34 10.12 -8.59
N LEU A 480 -18.56 10.64 -8.73
CA LEU A 480 -18.98 11.88 -8.11
C LEU A 480 -18.76 11.82 -6.59
N SER A 481 -18.23 12.90 -6.01
CA SER A 481 -17.89 12.96 -4.58
C SER A 481 -19.08 12.59 -3.67
N THR A 482 -20.30 12.97 -4.06
CA THR A 482 -21.55 12.68 -3.33
C THR A 482 -21.90 11.21 -3.26
N ASN A 483 -21.38 10.38 -4.17
CA ASN A 483 -21.60 8.93 -4.16
C ASN A 483 -20.58 8.20 -3.29
N ASN A 484 -19.46 8.85 -2.95
CA ASN A 484 -18.32 8.25 -2.29
C ASN A 484 -18.12 8.82 -0.88
N ILE A 485 -19.10 8.63 0.01
CA ILE A 485 -19.04 9.18 1.39
C ILE A 485 -18.26 8.25 2.35
N PHE A 486 -18.42 6.94 2.18
CA PHE A 486 -17.92 5.93 3.10
C PHE A 486 -16.62 5.28 2.64
N SER A 487 -15.84 4.84 3.63
CA SER A 487 -14.62 4.06 3.39
C SER A 487 -14.94 2.68 2.84
N PRO A 488 -14.31 2.24 1.73
CA PRO A 488 -14.44 0.87 1.25
C PRO A 488 -13.81 -0.16 2.20
N ALA A 489 -12.92 0.25 3.11
CA ALA A 489 -12.22 -0.66 4.02
C ALA A 489 -13.05 -1.05 5.25
N HIS A 490 -13.80 -0.09 5.81
CA HIS A 490 -14.48 -0.25 7.11
C HIS A 490 -15.94 0.24 7.13
N GLY A 491 -16.40 0.95 6.09
CA GLY A 491 -17.77 1.47 6.02
C GLY A 491 -18.07 2.64 6.97
N ASN A 492 -17.04 3.31 7.49
CA ASN A 492 -17.18 4.55 8.23
C ASN A 492 -17.10 5.76 7.30
N PRO A 493 -17.75 6.90 7.61
CA PRO A 493 -17.64 8.13 6.82
C PRO A 493 -16.18 8.61 6.71
N ILE A 494 -15.68 8.74 5.48
CA ILE A 494 -14.40 9.41 5.16
C ILE A 494 -14.65 10.90 4.96
N ILE A 495 -15.71 11.24 4.21
CA ILE A 495 -16.16 12.61 4.06
C ILE A 495 -16.82 13.01 5.38
N ALA A 496 -16.01 13.58 6.26
CA ALA A 496 -16.40 13.97 7.59
C ALA A 496 -15.73 15.29 7.95
N PRO A 497 -16.34 16.09 8.84
CA PRO A 497 -15.70 17.28 9.39
C PRO A 497 -14.32 16.98 9.94
N SER A 498 -13.39 17.89 9.68
CA SER A 498 -12.04 17.85 10.19
C SER A 498 -11.64 19.21 10.75
N GLN A 499 -10.64 19.22 11.63
CA GLN A 499 -10.00 20.42 12.15
C GLN A 499 -11.02 21.46 12.67
N ASP A 500 -11.05 22.65 12.07
CA ASP A 500 -11.81 23.80 12.53
C ASP A 500 -13.32 23.56 12.58
N ILE A 501 -13.86 22.76 11.66
CA ILE A 501 -15.30 22.43 11.63
C ILE A 501 -15.66 21.62 12.88
N VAL A 502 -14.83 20.64 13.25
CA VAL A 502 -15.00 19.84 14.48
C VAL A 502 -14.85 20.72 15.71
N MET A 503 -13.82 21.57 15.72
CA MET A 503 -13.57 22.51 16.83
C MET A 503 -14.76 23.45 17.06
N GLY A 504 -15.34 24.01 15.99
CA GLY A 504 -16.51 24.87 16.06
C GLY A 504 -17.75 24.15 16.56
N CYS A 505 -18.02 22.94 16.09
CA CYS A 505 -19.14 22.12 16.56
C CYS A 505 -18.98 21.70 18.03
N TYR A 506 -17.78 21.32 18.44
CA TYR A 506 -17.48 20.96 19.81
C TYR A 506 -17.62 22.16 20.74
N TYR A 507 -17.03 23.31 20.37
CA TYR A 507 -17.15 24.55 21.12
C TYR A 507 -18.62 24.94 21.27
N LEU A 508 -19.42 24.89 20.20
CA LEU A 508 -20.85 25.21 20.27
C LEU A 508 -21.61 24.32 21.26
N THR A 509 -21.25 23.04 21.39
CA THR A 509 -22.01 22.02 22.15
C THR A 509 -21.52 21.80 23.57
N ILE A 510 -20.41 22.43 23.98
CA ILE A 510 -19.89 22.37 25.35
C ILE A 510 -20.88 23.02 26.34
N ALA A 511 -20.94 22.46 27.55
CA ALA A 511 -21.69 23.02 28.66
C ALA A 511 -20.70 23.53 29.71
N LYS A 512 -21.02 24.65 30.34
CA LYS A 512 -20.24 25.20 31.45
C LYS A 512 -21.19 25.67 32.55
N GLU A 513 -20.80 25.43 33.78
CA GLU A 513 -21.51 25.91 34.97
C GLU A 513 -21.34 27.44 35.10
N GLU A 514 -22.27 28.10 35.80
CA GLU A 514 -22.20 29.55 36.13
C GLU A 514 -22.27 30.56 34.96
N MET A 515 -22.67 30.13 33.75
CA MET A 515 -22.84 31.05 32.61
C MET A 515 -24.14 31.87 32.68
N LYS A 516 -24.16 33.05 32.03
CA LYS A 516 -25.35 33.92 31.93
C LYS A 516 -26.58 33.14 31.42
N GLY A 517 -27.62 33.06 32.23
CA GLY A 517 -28.86 32.35 31.92
C GLY A 517 -28.90 30.88 32.38
N HIS A 518 -28.04 30.51 33.34
CA HIS A 518 -28.08 29.22 34.03
C HIS A 518 -29.47 28.95 34.64
N GLU A 519 -29.96 27.72 34.48
CA GLU A 519 -31.24 27.20 34.98
C GLU A 519 -32.52 27.91 34.53
N ILE A 520 -32.46 28.77 33.50
CA ILE A 520 -33.68 29.32 32.91
C ILE A 520 -34.49 28.20 32.23
N ILE A 521 -35.80 28.21 32.45
CA ILE A 521 -36.75 27.26 31.89
C ILE A 521 -37.38 27.87 30.64
N PHE A 522 -37.38 27.12 29.54
CA PHE A 522 -37.96 27.50 28.26
C PHE A 522 -39.07 26.55 27.83
N SER A 523 -40.12 27.12 27.24
CA SER A 523 -41.28 26.39 26.74
C SER A 523 -41.03 25.68 25.41
N SER A 524 -40.10 26.19 24.59
CA SER A 524 -39.76 25.66 23.26
C SER A 524 -38.36 26.07 22.80
N ALA A 525 -37.82 25.38 21.78
CA ALA A 525 -36.56 25.75 21.13
C ALA A 525 -36.60 27.17 20.51
N THR A 526 -37.74 27.60 19.97
CA THR A 526 -37.90 28.94 19.37
C THR A 526 -37.72 30.07 20.40
N GLU A 527 -38.15 29.85 21.63
CA GLU A 527 -37.96 30.79 22.73
C GLU A 527 -36.47 30.91 23.09
N VAL A 528 -35.74 29.80 23.05
CA VAL A 528 -34.29 29.78 23.27
C VAL A 528 -33.55 30.60 22.21
N HIS A 529 -33.91 30.48 20.92
CA HIS A 529 -33.32 31.31 19.86
C HIS A 529 -33.58 32.80 20.08
N THR A 530 -34.79 33.15 20.49
CA THR A 530 -35.17 34.54 20.78
C THR A 530 -34.36 35.09 21.95
N ALA A 531 -34.22 34.30 23.02
CA ALA A 531 -33.44 34.67 24.20
C ALA A 531 -31.93 34.79 23.89
N LEU A 532 -31.40 33.93 23.03
CA LEU A 532 -30.02 33.98 22.55
C LEU A 532 -29.79 35.22 21.67
N GLY A 533 -30.71 35.52 20.74
CA GLY A 533 -30.65 36.71 19.89
C GLY A 533 -30.74 38.02 20.70
N ALA A 534 -31.48 38.01 21.80
CA ALA A 534 -31.56 39.12 22.76
C ALA A 534 -30.39 39.18 23.76
N ASN A 535 -29.38 38.30 23.64
CA ASN A 535 -28.23 38.17 24.54
C ASN A 535 -28.61 37.97 26.03
N LYS A 536 -29.77 37.34 26.30
CA LYS A 536 -30.22 37.02 27.66
C LYS A 536 -29.62 35.72 28.20
N VAL A 537 -29.23 34.81 27.31
CA VAL A 537 -28.64 33.49 27.63
C VAL A 537 -27.36 33.32 26.83
N HIS A 538 -26.35 32.65 27.41
CA HIS A 538 -25.14 32.27 26.70
C HIS A 538 -25.26 30.89 26.04
N GLY A 539 -24.55 30.64 24.93
CA GLY A 539 -24.62 29.38 24.18
C GLY A 539 -24.26 28.12 24.99
N HIS A 540 -23.38 28.26 25.98
CA HIS A 540 -22.91 27.16 26.85
C HIS A 540 -23.67 27.04 28.18
N ALA A 541 -24.64 27.93 28.44
CA ALA A 541 -25.39 27.89 29.69
C ALA A 541 -26.28 26.63 29.75
N SER A 542 -26.29 25.99 30.91
CA SER A 542 -27.22 24.90 31.21
C SER A 542 -28.64 25.46 31.38
N ILE A 543 -29.57 25.02 30.54
CA ILE A 543 -30.97 25.44 30.52
C ILE A 543 -31.90 24.23 30.60
N LYS A 544 -33.15 24.46 31.02
CA LYS A 544 -34.21 23.43 30.96
C LYS A 544 -35.17 23.78 29.82
N VAL A 545 -35.38 22.86 28.88
CA VAL A 545 -36.27 23.08 27.73
C VAL A 545 -37.25 21.92 27.58
N ARG A 546 -38.48 22.23 27.17
CA ARG A 546 -39.44 21.21 26.76
C ARG A 546 -39.24 20.86 25.29
N LEU A 547 -38.94 19.60 25.00
CA LEU A 547 -38.82 19.05 23.64
C LEU A 547 -40.13 18.38 23.21
N PRO A 548 -40.39 18.20 21.90
CA PRO A 548 -41.53 17.43 21.40
C PRO A 548 -41.58 16.01 21.98
N ALA A 549 -42.77 15.50 22.29
CA ALA A 549 -42.95 14.22 22.98
C ALA A 549 -42.37 13.00 22.25
N ASP A 550 -42.27 13.07 20.91
CA ASP A 550 -41.81 11.97 20.07
C ASP A 550 -40.27 11.93 19.88
N LYS A 551 -39.52 12.90 20.42
CA LYS A 551 -38.06 12.96 20.25
C LYS A 551 -37.31 12.11 21.28
N VAL A 552 -36.46 11.21 20.79
CA VAL A 552 -35.49 10.47 21.61
C VAL A 552 -34.26 11.32 21.88
N VAL A 553 -33.85 11.45 23.15
CA VAL A 553 -32.68 12.26 23.56
C VAL A 553 -31.49 11.36 23.87
N HIS A 554 -30.47 11.37 23.02
CA HIS A 554 -29.23 10.63 23.24
C HIS A 554 -28.23 11.40 24.11
N CYS A 555 -27.66 10.67 25.06
CA CYS A 555 -26.57 11.05 25.95
C CYS A 555 -25.28 10.27 25.61
N PRO A 556 -24.14 10.66 26.20
CA PRO A 556 -22.87 9.95 25.99
C PRO A 556 -23.01 8.45 26.25
N HIS A 557 -22.27 7.64 25.48
CA HIS A 557 -22.25 6.17 25.58
C HIS A 557 -23.58 5.48 25.22
N GLY A 558 -24.41 6.11 24.38
CA GLY A 558 -25.65 5.50 23.87
C GLY A 558 -26.77 5.43 24.90
N LYS A 559 -26.64 6.12 26.03
CA LYS A 559 -27.72 6.25 27.02
C LYS A 559 -28.80 7.19 26.48
N VAL A 560 -30.06 6.94 26.82
CA VAL A 560 -31.17 7.84 26.50
C VAL A 560 -31.55 8.61 27.76
N GLN A 561 -31.63 9.94 27.67
CA GLN A 561 -32.13 10.78 28.76
C GLN A 561 -33.65 10.68 28.83
N GLN A 562 -34.17 10.35 30.00
CA GLN A 562 -35.60 10.50 30.28
C GLN A 562 -35.89 11.95 30.70
N PRO A 563 -37.07 12.48 30.36
CA PRO A 563 -37.48 13.80 30.81
C PRO A 563 -37.63 13.83 32.34
N ASP A 564 -37.44 15.00 32.94
CA ASP A 564 -37.74 15.23 34.36
C ASP A 564 -39.24 15.03 34.64
N GLU A 565 -39.66 14.98 35.92
CA GLU A 565 -41.07 14.77 36.35
C GLU A 565 -42.09 15.72 35.70
N HIS A 566 -41.63 16.87 35.17
CA HIS A 566 -42.44 17.88 34.49
C HIS A 566 -42.27 17.92 32.96
N GLY A 567 -41.58 16.95 32.35
CA GLY A 567 -41.40 16.87 30.90
C GLY A 567 -40.28 17.74 30.32
N PHE A 568 -39.34 18.21 31.16
CA PHE A 568 -38.21 19.05 30.73
C PHE A 568 -36.92 18.24 30.55
N TYR A 569 -36.08 18.69 29.63
CA TYR A 569 -34.73 18.17 29.42
C TYR A 569 -33.70 19.24 29.76
N VAL A 570 -32.63 18.85 30.44
CA VAL A 570 -31.46 19.70 30.71
C VAL A 570 -30.54 19.69 29.49
N THR A 571 -30.34 20.84 28.84
CA THR A 571 -29.50 20.98 27.64
C THR A 571 -28.84 22.36 27.57
N THR A 572 -28.19 22.69 26.45
CA THR A 572 -27.61 24.03 26.21
C THR A 572 -28.20 24.66 24.93
N PRO A 573 -28.28 26.00 24.84
CA PRO A 573 -28.71 26.66 23.61
C PRO A 573 -27.88 26.27 22.39
N GLY A 574 -26.57 26.07 22.56
CA GLY A 574 -25.70 25.63 21.47
C GLY A 574 -26.00 24.23 20.94
N ARG A 575 -26.39 23.28 21.82
CA ARG A 575 -26.87 21.95 21.41
C ARG A 575 -28.19 22.05 20.65
N ILE A 576 -29.09 22.95 21.02
CA ILE A 576 -30.34 23.18 20.29
C ILE A 576 -30.03 23.64 18.85
N ILE A 577 -29.17 24.66 18.68
CA ILE A 577 -28.76 25.16 17.36
C ILE A 577 -28.19 24.04 16.48
N PHE A 578 -27.35 23.16 17.03
CA PHE A 578 -26.84 22.03 16.28
C PHE A 578 -27.94 21.04 15.90
N ASN A 579 -28.84 20.71 16.83
CA ASN A 579 -29.93 19.77 16.59
C ASN A 579 -31.04 20.34 15.69
N ASP A 580 -31.12 21.65 15.48
CA ASP A 580 -32.02 22.24 14.49
C ASP A 580 -31.61 21.89 13.05
N LEU A 581 -30.32 21.69 12.79
CA LEU A 581 -29.83 21.11 11.53
C LEU A 581 -30.38 19.68 11.30
N LEU A 582 -30.69 19.00 12.40
CA LEU A 582 -31.27 17.66 12.44
C LEU A 582 -32.79 17.70 12.68
N GLY A 583 -33.46 18.80 12.32
CA GLY A 583 -34.89 19.06 12.58
C GLY A 583 -35.90 18.08 11.95
N TYR A 584 -35.46 16.92 11.47
CA TYR A 584 -36.30 15.83 10.98
C TYR A 584 -36.93 15.07 12.16
N PRO A 585 -38.20 14.64 12.05
CA PRO A 585 -38.90 13.94 13.14
C PRO A 585 -38.21 12.65 13.61
N ASP A 586 -37.62 11.91 12.66
CA ASP A 586 -37.03 10.59 12.91
C ASP A 586 -35.62 10.65 13.51
N MET A 587 -34.99 11.83 13.53
CA MET A 587 -33.63 11.97 14.06
C MET A 587 -33.63 12.21 15.57
N PRO A 588 -32.77 11.51 16.32
CA PRO A 588 -32.60 11.76 17.75
C PRO A 588 -32.01 13.14 18.04
N PHE A 589 -32.27 13.63 19.25
CA PHE A 589 -31.62 14.82 19.80
C PHE A 589 -30.31 14.42 20.50
N TYR A 590 -29.18 14.92 20.04
CA TYR A 590 -27.87 14.64 20.63
C TYR A 590 -27.53 15.66 21.72
N ASN A 591 -27.50 15.21 22.98
CA ASN A 591 -27.34 16.07 24.15
C ASN A 591 -25.97 15.88 24.85
N PHE A 592 -24.88 16.09 24.12
CA PHE A 592 -23.52 16.06 24.67
C PHE A 592 -22.56 16.87 23.80
N ALA A 593 -21.33 17.08 24.27
CA ALA A 593 -20.30 17.76 23.50
C ALA A 593 -19.84 16.86 22.33
N LEU A 594 -19.99 17.35 21.10
CA LEU A 594 -19.79 16.54 19.90
C LEU A 594 -18.32 16.59 19.47
N ALA A 595 -17.56 15.55 19.80
CA ALA A 595 -16.19 15.39 19.32
C ALA A 595 -16.16 14.76 17.91
N LYS A 596 -14.97 14.66 17.29
CA LYS A 596 -14.79 14.09 15.93
C LYS A 596 -15.44 12.71 15.78
N LYS A 597 -15.34 11.86 16.80
CA LYS A 597 -15.91 10.49 16.77
C LYS A 597 -17.43 10.53 16.75
N ASP A 598 -18.02 11.42 17.54
CA ASP A 598 -19.46 11.55 17.68
C ASP A 598 -20.09 12.16 16.43
N LEU A 599 -19.46 13.17 15.84
CA LEU A 599 -19.90 13.72 14.55
C LEU A 599 -19.93 12.66 13.45
N LYS A 600 -18.94 11.76 13.40
CA LYS A 600 -18.96 10.61 12.46
C LYS A 600 -20.12 9.65 12.74
N ALA A 601 -20.47 9.44 14.01
CA ALA A 601 -21.62 8.61 14.39
C ALA A 601 -22.94 9.26 13.97
N VAL A 602 -23.12 10.56 14.22
CA VAL A 602 -24.29 11.34 13.79
C VAL A 602 -24.47 11.28 12.26
N ILE A 603 -23.38 11.41 11.50
CA ILE A 603 -23.43 11.29 10.03
C ILE A 603 -23.85 9.87 9.61
N ALA A 604 -23.34 8.84 10.27
CA ALA A 604 -23.71 7.45 9.98
C ALA A 604 -25.18 7.17 10.32
N ASP A 605 -25.69 7.71 11.44
CA ASP A 605 -27.09 7.61 11.83
C ASP A 605 -28.00 8.34 10.82
N CYS A 606 -27.64 9.57 10.43
CA CYS A 606 -28.36 10.35 9.43
C CYS A 606 -28.46 9.59 8.09
N PHE A 607 -27.36 8.97 7.64
CA PHE A 607 -27.38 8.17 6.42
C PHE A 607 -28.26 6.91 6.54
N ARG A 608 -28.26 6.25 7.70
CA ARG A 608 -29.07 5.05 7.94
C ARG A 608 -30.56 5.37 8.01
N ILE A 609 -30.95 6.45 8.71
CA ILE A 609 -32.35 6.77 9.00
C ILE A 609 -32.98 7.55 7.83
N LEU A 610 -32.31 8.61 7.35
CA LEU A 610 -32.88 9.55 6.37
C LEU A 610 -32.38 9.31 4.94
N GLY A 611 -31.33 8.50 4.78
CA GLY A 611 -30.75 8.19 3.48
C GLY A 611 -29.85 9.29 2.92
N ARG A 612 -29.28 9.02 1.74
CA ARG A 612 -28.17 9.80 1.15
C ARG A 612 -28.47 11.28 0.94
N ARG A 613 -29.64 11.64 0.39
CA ARG A 613 -29.92 13.02 -0.06
C ARG A 613 -29.87 14.01 1.11
N VAL A 614 -30.50 13.63 2.22
CA VAL A 614 -30.56 14.47 3.42
C VAL A 614 -29.19 14.55 4.09
N THR A 615 -28.44 13.44 4.14
CA THR A 615 -27.07 13.46 4.67
C THR A 615 -26.15 14.42 3.93
N LEU A 616 -26.26 14.52 2.61
CA LEU A 616 -25.45 15.45 1.82
C LEU A 616 -25.73 16.91 2.16
N GLN A 617 -27.02 17.27 2.27
CA GLN A 617 -27.42 18.61 2.70
C GLN A 617 -26.93 18.89 4.12
N PHE A 618 -27.10 17.94 5.03
CA PHE A 618 -26.64 18.04 6.41
C PHE A 618 -25.12 18.22 6.51
N LEU A 619 -24.32 17.57 5.66
CA LEU A 619 -22.87 17.75 5.62
C LEU A 619 -22.46 19.17 5.23
N ASP A 620 -23.09 19.74 4.21
CA ASP A 620 -22.83 21.12 3.77
C ASP A 620 -23.27 22.13 4.84
N GLU A 621 -24.45 21.94 5.45
CA GLU A 621 -24.95 22.80 6.54
C GLU A 621 -24.11 22.70 7.81
N MET A 622 -23.64 21.49 8.17
CA MET A 622 -22.74 21.27 9.30
C MET A 622 -21.39 21.95 9.08
N LYS A 623 -20.84 21.89 7.86
CA LYS A 623 -19.63 22.61 7.48
C LYS A 623 -19.81 24.12 7.72
N ASP A 624 -20.90 24.69 7.21
CA ASP A 624 -21.19 26.13 7.34
C ASP A 624 -21.38 26.55 8.82
N LEU A 625 -22.12 25.75 9.60
CA LEU A 625 -22.29 25.99 11.04
C LEU A 625 -20.96 25.90 11.77
N GLY A 626 -20.17 24.86 11.50
CA GLY A 626 -18.87 24.63 12.13
C GLY A 626 -17.90 25.78 11.87
N PHE A 627 -17.78 26.25 10.62
CA PHE A 627 -16.95 27.42 10.32
C PHE A 627 -17.46 28.69 11.00
N LYS A 628 -18.76 28.98 10.95
CA LYS A 628 -19.35 30.15 11.64
C LYS A 628 -19.11 30.09 13.15
N ALA A 629 -19.29 28.92 13.76
CA ALA A 629 -19.06 28.71 15.19
C ALA A 629 -17.57 28.86 15.55
N ALA A 630 -16.66 28.33 14.73
CA ALA A 630 -15.22 28.46 14.92
C ALA A 630 -14.74 29.92 14.76
N THR A 631 -15.31 30.69 13.83
CA THR A 631 -14.98 32.12 13.71
C THR A 631 -15.53 32.92 14.88
N ARG A 632 -16.76 32.63 15.32
CA ARG A 632 -17.40 33.34 16.45
C ARG A 632 -16.78 33.02 17.80
N SER A 633 -16.20 31.84 17.97
CA SER A 633 -15.57 31.44 19.22
C SER A 633 -14.32 32.27 19.55
N GLY A 634 -13.67 32.86 18.53
CA GLY A 634 -12.47 33.67 18.72
C GLY A 634 -11.32 32.93 19.39
N LEU A 635 -11.30 31.59 19.28
CA LEU A 635 -10.26 30.75 19.89
C LEU A 635 -8.89 31.14 19.34
N SER A 636 -7.95 31.36 20.25
CA SER A 636 -6.55 31.69 19.95
C SER A 636 -5.64 30.74 20.71
N PHE A 637 -4.35 30.73 20.38
CA PHE A 637 -3.35 29.93 21.06
C PHE A 637 -2.22 30.84 21.54
N SER A 638 -2.01 30.89 22.85
CA SER A 638 -0.94 31.67 23.49
C SER A 638 -0.15 30.83 24.50
N SER A 639 1.02 31.33 24.89
CA SER A 639 1.85 30.71 25.94
C SER A 639 1.15 30.65 27.29
N ASP A 640 0.20 31.55 27.55
CA ASP A 640 -0.49 31.64 28.84
C ASP A 640 -1.63 30.64 28.97
N ASP A 641 -2.10 30.10 27.84
CA ASP A 641 -3.13 29.05 27.79
C ASP A 641 -2.55 27.68 28.21
N LEU A 642 -1.22 27.51 28.13
CA LEU A 642 -0.49 26.31 28.51
C LEU A 642 -0.25 26.23 30.03
N ARG A 643 -1.29 26.17 30.86
CA ARG A 643 -1.13 26.10 32.33
C ARG A 643 -0.38 24.85 32.78
N MET A 644 0.82 25.04 33.36
CA MET A 644 1.63 23.95 33.87
C MET A 644 1.16 23.54 35.28
N PRO A 645 1.15 22.24 35.62
CA PRO A 645 0.87 21.80 36.98
C PRO A 645 2.02 22.18 37.92
N GLU A 646 1.71 22.81 39.05
CA GLU A 646 2.71 23.22 40.07
C GLU A 646 3.39 22.01 40.71
N ASP A 647 2.64 20.92 40.90
CA ASP A 647 3.12 19.66 41.50
C ASP A 647 4.15 18.91 40.64
N LYS A 648 4.35 19.34 39.38
CA LYS A 648 5.29 18.71 38.44
C LYS A 648 6.67 18.51 39.06
N PHE A 649 7.24 19.53 39.69
CA PHE A 649 8.60 19.48 40.21
C PHE A 649 8.72 18.46 41.35
N ALA A 650 7.72 18.39 42.23
CA ALA A 650 7.66 17.41 43.31
C ALA A 650 7.65 15.97 42.78
N HIS A 651 6.88 15.70 41.72
CA HIS A 651 6.86 14.37 41.10
C HIS A 651 8.20 13.99 40.43
N ILE A 652 8.87 14.95 39.78
CA ILE A 652 10.18 14.73 39.17
C ILE A 652 11.24 14.43 40.24
N GLU A 653 11.21 15.17 41.35
CA GLU A 653 12.13 14.98 42.48
C GLU A 653 11.90 13.64 43.18
N ALA A 654 10.64 13.27 43.45
CA ALA A 654 10.30 11.96 44.01
C ALA A 654 10.80 10.80 43.12
N THR A 655 10.69 10.95 41.79
CA THR A 655 11.20 9.96 40.83
C THR A 655 12.73 9.90 40.84
N GLN A 656 13.39 11.05 40.96
CA GLN A 656 14.85 11.14 41.02
C GLN A 656 15.40 10.40 42.23
N ILE A 657 14.78 10.56 43.41
CA ILE A 657 15.14 9.83 44.64
C ILE A 657 15.00 8.30 44.44
N GLN A 658 13.92 7.87 43.78
CA GLN A 658 13.73 6.44 43.47
C GLN A 658 14.79 5.90 42.51
N VAL A 659 15.19 6.68 41.51
CA VAL A 659 16.25 6.31 40.56
C VAL A 659 17.60 6.20 41.26
N GLU A 660 17.91 7.11 42.17
CA GLU A 660 19.13 7.04 42.99
C GLU A 660 19.14 5.80 43.89
N ALA A 661 18.00 5.43 44.48
CA ALA A 661 17.88 4.17 45.23
C ALA A 661 18.06 2.92 44.34
N ILE A 662 17.56 2.94 43.10
CA ILE A 662 17.81 1.86 42.12
C ILE A 662 19.31 1.79 41.77
N GLN A 663 19.95 2.93 41.56
CA GLN A 663 21.36 3.01 41.21
C GLN A 663 22.25 2.52 42.36
N LYS A 664 21.92 2.89 43.59
CA LYS A 664 22.60 2.38 44.79
C LYS A 664 22.47 0.87 44.92
N ARG A 665 21.28 0.29 44.68
CA ARG A 665 21.09 -1.17 44.67
C ARG A 665 21.95 -1.88 43.61
N HIS A 666 22.22 -1.22 42.49
CA HIS A 666 23.15 -1.74 41.47
C HIS A 666 24.61 -1.64 41.93
N GLU A 667 25.00 -0.53 42.55
CA GLU A 667 26.33 -0.35 43.15
C GLU A 667 26.60 -1.39 44.26
N ASP A 668 25.57 -1.70 45.05
CA ASP A 668 25.58 -2.74 46.09
C ASP A 668 25.53 -4.18 45.51
N GLY A 669 25.43 -4.35 44.18
CA GLY A 669 25.43 -5.64 43.50
C GLY A 669 24.12 -6.44 43.57
N VAL A 670 23.01 -5.82 44.02
CA VAL A 670 21.72 -6.50 44.22
C VAL A 670 20.96 -6.71 42.91
N ILE A 671 21.10 -5.79 41.95
CA ILE A 671 20.40 -5.85 40.65
C ILE A 671 21.39 -5.78 39.49
N THR A 672 21.00 -6.37 38.36
CA THR A 672 21.80 -6.32 37.13
C THR A 672 21.66 -4.98 36.41
N ASN A 673 22.61 -4.64 35.52
CA ASN A 673 22.53 -3.41 34.73
C ASN A 673 21.30 -3.34 33.80
N ASP A 674 20.86 -4.49 33.26
CA ASP A 674 19.67 -4.55 32.40
C ASP A 674 18.38 -4.35 33.19
N GLU A 675 18.30 -4.89 34.41
CA GLU A 675 17.21 -4.64 35.36
C GLU A 675 17.22 -3.19 35.84
N ARG A 676 18.40 -2.65 36.20
CA ARG A 676 18.59 -1.23 36.54
C ARG A 676 18.02 -0.34 35.44
N ARG A 677 18.45 -0.57 34.19
CA ARG A 677 18.00 0.20 33.03
C ARG A 677 16.49 0.09 32.82
N SER A 678 15.93 -1.12 32.91
CA SER A 678 14.49 -1.35 32.74
C SER A 678 13.68 -0.64 33.83
N GLN A 679 14.06 -0.79 35.11
CA GLN A 679 13.39 -0.14 36.23
C GLN A 679 13.45 1.40 36.12
N ILE A 680 14.60 1.98 35.73
CA ILE A 680 14.73 3.43 35.51
C ILE A 680 13.80 3.91 34.41
N ILE A 681 13.75 3.21 33.27
CA ILE A 681 12.87 3.54 32.14
C ILE A 681 11.40 3.51 32.58
N ASP A 682 10.98 2.49 33.32
CA ASP A 682 9.59 2.33 33.73
C ASP A 682 9.18 3.40 34.76
N ARG A 683 10.05 3.76 35.71
CA ARG A 683 9.81 4.87 36.65
C ARG A 683 9.62 6.20 35.93
N TRP A 684 10.52 6.55 35.01
CA TRP A 684 10.37 7.78 34.22
C TRP A 684 9.14 7.78 33.31
N THR A 685 8.77 6.62 32.77
CA THR A 685 7.55 6.47 31.95
C THR A 685 6.30 6.75 32.79
N ASN A 686 6.21 6.20 34.00
CA ASN A 686 5.10 6.42 34.92
C ASN A 686 4.95 7.89 35.30
N THR A 687 6.05 8.54 35.69
CA THR A 687 6.05 9.97 36.04
C THR A 687 5.65 10.83 34.85
N THR A 688 6.14 10.49 33.67
CA THR A 688 5.78 11.19 32.43
C THR A 688 4.26 11.09 32.15
N ASN A 689 3.65 9.92 32.36
CA ASN A 689 2.20 9.75 32.19
C ASN A 689 1.41 10.51 33.26
N ALA A 690 1.79 10.41 34.54
CA ALA A 690 1.12 11.12 35.63
C ALA A 690 1.14 12.65 35.44
N VAL A 691 2.29 13.21 35.02
CA VAL A 691 2.40 14.64 34.68
C VAL A 691 1.48 15.03 33.52
N GLY A 692 1.32 14.14 32.53
CA GLY A 692 0.39 14.34 31.42
C GLY A 692 -1.08 14.41 31.87
N ASP A 693 -1.49 13.49 32.75
CA ASP A 693 -2.87 13.43 33.23
C ASP A 693 -3.21 14.64 34.12
N MET A 694 -2.29 15.04 35.00
CA MET A 694 -2.44 16.26 35.82
C MET A 694 -2.55 17.53 34.96
N LEU A 695 -1.73 17.62 33.91
CA LEU A 695 -1.77 18.74 32.97
C LEU A 695 -3.13 18.83 32.27
N MET A 696 -3.68 17.71 31.79
CA MET A 696 -4.99 17.71 31.13
C MET A 696 -6.11 18.16 32.08
N LYS A 697 -6.10 17.69 33.32
CA LYS A 697 -7.07 18.09 34.34
C LYS A 697 -6.98 19.59 34.67
N LYS A 698 -5.77 20.14 34.78
CA LYS A 698 -5.56 21.58 35.00
C LYS A 698 -6.01 22.44 33.82
N LEU A 699 -5.89 21.96 32.59
CA LEU A 699 -6.37 22.66 31.40
C LEU A 699 -7.91 22.66 31.30
N GLU A 700 -8.56 21.61 31.82
CA GLU A 700 -10.02 21.51 31.91
C GLU A 700 -10.60 22.48 32.96
N GLU A 701 -9.94 22.60 34.12
CA GLU A 701 -10.34 23.47 35.23
C GLU A 701 -9.93 24.96 35.03
N ASP A 702 -9.28 25.31 33.92
CA ASP A 702 -8.73 26.66 33.69
C ASP A 702 -9.85 27.71 33.51
N THR A 703 -10.08 28.47 34.56
CA THR A 703 -11.03 29.58 34.62
C THR A 703 -10.29 30.91 34.76
N ARG A 704 -10.71 31.93 34.00
CA ARG A 704 -10.15 33.29 34.04
C ARG A 704 -11.22 34.30 34.50
N PRO A 705 -10.84 35.42 35.15
CA PRO A 705 -11.80 36.44 35.56
C PRO A 705 -12.57 36.98 34.34
N GLY A 706 -13.90 36.91 34.35
CA GLY A 706 -14.75 37.24 33.20
C GLY A 706 -15.50 36.06 32.57
N ASP A 707 -15.45 34.88 33.20
CA ASP A 707 -16.35 33.71 33.13
C ASP A 707 -16.57 32.98 31.78
N THR A 708 -16.42 33.66 30.65
CA THR A 708 -16.62 33.08 29.30
C THR A 708 -15.43 32.30 28.76
N TYR A 709 -14.32 32.24 29.50
CA TYR A 709 -13.09 31.62 29.01
C TYR A 709 -13.20 30.09 29.03
N VAL A 710 -12.98 29.48 27.87
CA VAL A 710 -12.82 28.02 27.69
C VAL A 710 -11.43 27.82 27.14
N ASN A 711 -10.61 26.97 27.77
CA ASN A 711 -9.24 26.80 27.34
C ASN A 711 -9.18 26.24 25.90
N PRO A 712 -8.56 26.95 24.95
CA PRO A 712 -8.52 26.55 23.55
C PRO A 712 -7.77 25.24 23.33
N ILE A 713 -6.74 24.97 24.13
CA ILE A 713 -5.90 23.78 24.02
C ILE A 713 -6.68 22.54 24.45
N HIS A 714 -7.46 22.66 25.52
CA HIS A 714 -8.38 21.62 25.96
C HIS A 714 -9.42 21.32 24.86
N VAL A 715 -10.04 22.36 24.29
CA VAL A 715 -11.00 22.22 23.19
C VAL A 715 -10.38 21.52 21.97
N MET A 716 -9.16 21.89 21.56
CA MET A 716 -8.50 21.29 20.39
C MET A 716 -8.27 19.79 20.55
N VAL A 717 -7.85 19.34 21.75
CA VAL A 717 -7.53 17.93 22.02
C VAL A 717 -8.76 17.10 22.34
N GLU A 718 -9.68 17.59 23.17
CA GLU A 718 -10.88 16.83 23.54
C GLU A 718 -11.85 16.70 22.36
N SER A 719 -11.98 17.74 21.53
CA SER A 719 -12.76 17.66 20.28
C SER A 719 -12.15 16.68 19.28
N GLY A 720 -10.87 16.35 19.41
CA GLY A 720 -10.12 15.56 18.43
C GLY A 720 -9.91 16.30 17.10
N ALA A 721 -10.04 17.63 17.09
CA ALA A 721 -9.78 18.47 15.92
C ALA A 721 -8.30 18.45 15.54
N ARG A 722 -7.42 18.73 16.52
CA ARG A 722 -5.97 18.70 16.34
C ARG A 722 -5.28 18.61 17.71
N GLY A 723 -4.18 17.87 17.75
CA GLY A 723 -3.42 17.69 18.99
C GLY A 723 -3.68 16.33 19.63
N SER A 724 -2.70 15.83 20.38
CA SER A 724 -2.86 14.66 21.25
C SER A 724 -2.36 14.99 22.65
N VAL A 725 -2.81 14.21 23.63
CA VAL A 725 -2.33 14.31 25.03
C VAL A 725 -0.81 14.23 25.10
N ILE A 726 -0.19 13.40 24.25
CA ILE A 726 1.28 13.28 24.16
C ILE A 726 1.93 14.58 23.68
N GLN A 727 1.32 15.29 22.72
CA GLN A 727 1.84 16.56 22.21
C GLN A 727 1.69 17.68 23.24
N ILE A 728 0.54 17.80 23.89
CA ILE A 728 0.33 18.77 24.99
C ILE A 728 1.34 18.51 26.11
N ARG A 729 1.53 17.23 26.47
CA ARG A 729 2.53 16.83 27.48
C ARG A 729 3.93 17.31 27.13
N GLN A 730 4.35 17.26 25.86
CA GLN A 730 5.65 17.79 25.46
C GLN A 730 5.71 19.33 25.54
N LEU A 731 4.59 20.01 25.29
CA LEU A 731 4.52 21.47 25.31
C LEU A 731 4.65 22.05 26.72
N ALA A 732 3.90 21.51 27.70
CA ALA A 732 3.80 22.09 29.04
C ALA A 732 4.07 21.09 30.21
N GLY A 733 4.09 19.79 29.93
CA GLY A 733 4.35 18.76 30.93
C GLY A 733 5.84 18.44 31.01
N MET A 734 6.26 17.38 30.36
CA MET A 734 7.67 17.03 30.18
C MET A 734 7.84 16.26 28.88
N ARG A 735 9.00 16.36 28.25
CA ARG A 735 9.26 15.64 26.99
C ARG A 735 9.50 14.14 27.21
N GLY A 736 10.11 13.76 28.34
CA GLY A 736 10.27 12.36 28.74
C GLY A 736 11.46 11.65 28.07
N LEU A 737 11.36 10.34 27.91
CA LEU A 737 12.43 9.48 27.41
C LEU A 737 12.51 9.46 25.88
N MET A 738 13.73 9.53 25.35
CA MET A 738 13.99 9.53 23.90
C MET A 738 14.61 8.21 23.42
N ALA A 739 14.36 7.86 22.16
CA ALA A 739 15.00 6.70 21.52
C ALA A 739 16.26 7.08 20.73
N LYS A 740 17.30 6.26 20.83
CA LYS A 740 18.49 6.28 19.96
C LYS A 740 18.12 5.78 18.55
N PRO A 741 18.95 6.06 17.53
CA PRO A 741 18.72 5.54 16.18
C PRO A 741 18.75 3.99 16.10
N SER A 742 19.36 3.32 17.07
CA SER A 742 19.35 1.86 17.24
C SER A 742 17.99 1.32 17.73
N GLY A 743 17.08 2.17 18.21
CA GLY A 743 15.81 1.80 18.84
C GLY A 743 15.88 1.68 20.36
N GLU A 744 17.09 1.76 20.93
CA GLU A 744 17.30 1.75 22.37
C GLU A 744 16.85 3.05 23.05
N ILE A 745 16.18 2.93 24.20
CA ILE A 745 15.76 4.10 24.98
C ILE A 745 16.97 4.68 25.75
N ILE A 746 17.12 6.00 25.71
CA ILE A 746 18.11 6.75 26.49
C ILE A 746 17.60 6.84 27.93
N GLU A 747 18.43 6.39 28.89
CA GLU A 747 18.09 6.37 30.33
C GLU A 747 17.85 7.76 30.90
N THR A 748 18.55 8.77 30.38
CA THR A 748 18.43 10.16 30.81
C THR A 748 17.18 10.80 30.18
N PRO A 749 16.14 11.14 30.96
CA PRO A 749 14.96 11.78 30.43
C PRO A 749 15.21 13.27 30.17
N ILE A 750 14.38 13.85 29.31
CA ILE A 750 14.26 15.30 29.18
C ILE A 750 13.17 15.77 30.15
N LYS A 751 13.60 16.42 31.24
CA LYS A 751 12.72 16.89 32.32
C LYS A 751 11.96 18.16 31.92
N ALA A 752 12.58 18.98 31.07
CA ALA A 752 11.99 20.21 30.57
C ALA A 752 10.90 19.97 29.51
N SER A 753 10.02 20.95 29.38
CA SER A 753 8.99 21.08 28.35
C SER A 753 9.38 22.14 27.32
N PHE A 754 8.67 22.23 26.20
CA PHE A 754 8.93 23.29 25.21
C PHE A 754 8.63 24.70 25.74
N ARG A 755 7.65 24.85 26.65
CA ARG A 755 7.34 26.12 27.30
C ARG A 755 8.49 26.62 28.18
N GLU A 756 9.15 25.70 28.88
CA GLU A 756 10.30 26.02 29.75
C GLU A 756 11.60 26.22 28.95
N GLY A 757 11.67 25.64 27.74
CA GLY A 757 12.86 25.62 26.92
C GLY A 757 13.77 24.42 27.23
N LEU A 758 14.52 23.98 26.21
CA LEU A 758 15.40 22.81 26.30
C LEU A 758 16.85 23.24 26.42
N ARG A 759 17.63 22.58 27.30
CA ARG A 759 19.09 22.75 27.34
C ARG A 759 19.72 22.15 26.09
N VAL A 760 20.94 22.59 25.75
CA VAL A 760 21.67 22.12 24.55
C VAL A 760 21.76 20.60 24.48
N LEU A 761 22.07 19.94 25.60
CA LEU A 761 22.21 18.48 25.66
C LEU A 761 20.86 17.75 25.52
N GLU A 762 19.78 18.30 26.08
CA GLU A 762 18.42 17.77 25.94
C GLU A 762 17.91 17.91 24.50
N TYR A 763 18.15 19.08 23.89
CA TYR A 763 17.83 19.32 22.49
C TYR A 763 18.61 18.36 21.58
N PHE A 764 19.93 18.25 21.77
CA PHE A 764 20.78 17.35 21.01
C PHE A 764 20.34 15.89 21.14
N SER A 765 20.02 15.43 22.35
CA SER A 765 19.50 14.08 22.59
C SER A 765 18.20 13.83 21.82
N SER A 766 17.31 14.83 21.77
CA SER A 766 16.09 14.75 20.98
C SER A 766 16.31 14.70 19.46
N THR A 767 17.39 15.26 18.92
CA THR A 767 17.62 15.26 17.47
C THR A 767 17.83 13.86 16.89
N HIS A 768 18.32 12.91 17.69
CA HIS A 768 18.57 11.54 17.27
C HIS A 768 17.28 10.82 16.85
N GLY A 769 16.25 10.87 17.70
CA GLY A 769 14.94 10.30 17.41
C GLY A 769 14.25 11.00 16.25
N ALA A 770 14.30 12.33 16.20
CA ALA A 770 13.71 13.13 15.13
C ALA A 770 14.33 12.82 13.75
N ARG A 771 15.66 12.77 13.67
CA ARG A 771 16.38 12.45 12.43
C ARG A 771 16.11 11.03 11.97
N LYS A 772 16.06 10.06 12.89
CA LYS A 772 15.71 8.67 12.57
C LYS A 772 14.28 8.57 12.02
N GLY A 773 13.32 9.26 12.64
CA GLY A 773 11.94 9.34 12.16
C GLY A 773 11.84 9.92 10.73
N LEU A 774 12.55 11.01 10.45
CA LEU A 774 12.61 11.61 9.10
C LEU A 774 13.24 10.66 8.07
N ALA A 775 14.37 10.03 8.41
CA ALA A 775 15.05 9.09 7.52
C ALA A 775 14.20 7.85 7.22
N ASP A 776 13.57 7.28 8.25
CA ASP A 776 12.68 6.13 8.10
C ASP A 776 11.45 6.48 7.25
N THR A 777 10.91 7.70 7.36
CA THR A 777 9.79 8.16 6.53
C THR A 777 10.18 8.20 5.05
N ALA A 778 11.36 8.75 4.74
CA ALA A 778 11.85 8.82 3.36
C ALA A 778 12.11 7.43 2.75
N LEU A 779 12.60 6.47 3.55
CA LEU A 779 12.95 5.13 3.07
C LEU A 779 11.76 4.15 3.06
N LYS A 780 11.01 4.04 4.16
CA LYS A 780 9.95 3.02 4.34
C LYS A 780 8.70 3.30 3.50
N THR A 781 8.46 4.55 3.09
CA THR A 781 7.34 4.89 2.21
C THR A 781 7.45 4.16 0.86
N ALA A 782 8.67 3.99 0.34
CA ALA A 782 8.89 3.26 -0.90
C ALA A 782 8.54 1.77 -0.78
N ASP A 783 8.84 1.15 0.37
CA ASP A 783 8.56 -0.27 0.63
C ASP A 783 7.05 -0.53 0.76
N SER A 784 6.32 0.34 1.48
CA SER A 784 4.86 0.24 1.63
C SER A 784 4.13 0.42 0.29
N GLY A 785 4.58 1.38 -0.53
CA GLY A 785 4.06 1.54 -1.89
C GLY A 785 4.38 0.33 -2.79
N TYR A 786 5.57 -0.25 -2.64
CA TYR A 786 5.95 -1.46 -3.37
C TYR A 786 5.13 -2.69 -2.96
N LEU A 787 4.84 -2.85 -1.66
CA LEU A 787 3.94 -3.88 -1.14
C LEU A 787 2.53 -3.71 -1.71
N THR A 788 1.98 -2.50 -1.67
CA THR A 788 0.64 -2.19 -2.21
C THR A 788 0.54 -2.59 -3.68
N ARG A 789 1.58 -2.28 -4.47
CA ARG A 789 1.64 -2.70 -5.88
C ARG A 789 1.66 -4.23 -6.03
N LYS A 790 2.46 -4.94 -5.24
CA LYS A 790 2.49 -6.41 -5.28
C LYS A 790 1.15 -7.02 -4.89
N LEU A 791 0.46 -6.44 -3.91
CA LEU A 791 -0.88 -6.86 -3.52
C LEU A 791 -1.87 -6.66 -4.68
N ALA A 792 -1.82 -5.51 -5.36
CA ALA A 792 -2.64 -5.25 -6.53
C ALA A 792 -2.31 -6.23 -7.68
N ASP A 793 -1.03 -6.48 -7.97
CA ASP A 793 -0.58 -7.41 -9.03
C ASP A 793 -1.14 -8.84 -8.80
N VAL A 794 -1.21 -9.29 -7.53
CA VAL A 794 -1.76 -10.61 -7.16
C VAL A 794 -3.29 -10.62 -7.14
N ALA A 795 -3.91 -9.53 -6.67
CA ALA A 795 -5.35 -9.48 -6.42
C ALA A 795 -6.19 -8.96 -7.60
N GLN A 796 -5.59 -8.37 -8.64
CA GLN A 796 -6.32 -7.72 -9.74
C GLN A 796 -7.37 -8.60 -10.44
N ASN A 797 -7.14 -9.92 -10.49
CA ASN A 797 -8.05 -10.87 -11.15
C ASN A 797 -9.26 -11.26 -10.28
N VAL A 798 -9.31 -10.81 -9.02
CA VAL A 798 -10.41 -11.13 -8.10
C VAL A 798 -11.53 -10.11 -8.27
N VAL A 799 -12.51 -10.49 -9.08
CA VAL A 799 -13.72 -9.70 -9.41
C VAL A 799 -14.96 -10.50 -9.00
N ILE A 800 -16.07 -9.81 -8.71
CA ILE A 800 -17.36 -10.49 -8.50
C ILE A 800 -17.93 -10.97 -9.83
N THR A 801 -17.98 -12.28 -10.04
CA THR A 801 -18.36 -12.89 -11.33
C THR A 801 -19.78 -13.44 -11.36
N GLY A 802 -20.40 -13.67 -10.21
CA GLY A 802 -21.80 -14.15 -10.11
C GLY A 802 -22.37 -13.98 -8.70
N ALA A 803 -23.66 -14.27 -8.53
CA ALA A 803 -24.36 -14.06 -7.26
C ALA A 803 -24.01 -15.11 -6.18
N ASP A 804 -24.05 -16.40 -6.53
CA ASP A 804 -23.86 -17.50 -5.60
C ASP A 804 -23.09 -18.68 -6.23
N CYS A 805 -22.04 -19.16 -5.56
CA CYS A 805 -21.30 -20.36 -5.98
C CYS A 805 -21.85 -21.67 -5.39
N GLY A 806 -22.90 -21.62 -4.56
CA GLY A 806 -23.55 -22.78 -3.95
C GLY A 806 -22.74 -23.47 -2.85
N THR A 807 -21.60 -22.92 -2.43
CA THR A 807 -20.78 -23.49 -1.36
C THR A 807 -21.51 -23.43 -0.01
N LYS A 808 -21.55 -24.56 0.70
CA LYS A 808 -22.01 -24.64 2.10
C LYS A 808 -20.86 -24.49 3.10
N ASN A 809 -19.63 -24.30 2.61
CA ASN A 809 -18.46 -24.15 3.46
C ASN A 809 -18.32 -22.69 3.89
N GLY A 810 -18.12 -22.47 5.20
CA GLY A 810 -17.86 -21.15 5.78
C GLY A 810 -16.67 -21.14 6.72
N LEU A 811 -16.32 -19.93 7.15
CA LEU A 811 -15.36 -19.69 8.20
C LEU A 811 -16.09 -19.27 9.47
N ALA A 812 -15.71 -19.90 10.58
CA ALA A 812 -16.30 -19.56 11.85
C ALA A 812 -15.60 -18.33 12.46
N LYS A 813 -16.36 -17.29 12.78
CA LYS A 813 -15.90 -16.05 13.40
C LYS A 813 -16.27 -16.02 14.88
N LYS A 814 -15.34 -15.56 15.72
CA LYS A 814 -15.49 -15.33 17.17
C LYS A 814 -15.05 -13.92 17.52
N ALA A 815 -15.49 -13.38 18.65
CA ALA A 815 -14.91 -12.17 19.22
C ALA A 815 -13.38 -12.34 19.41
N MET A 816 -12.61 -11.28 19.18
CA MET A 816 -11.15 -11.32 19.34
C MET A 816 -10.76 -10.70 20.67
N LYS A 817 -10.29 -11.53 21.61
CA LYS A 817 -9.81 -11.10 22.92
C LYS A 817 -8.27 -10.98 22.91
N ARG A 818 -7.73 -9.97 23.59
CA ARG A 818 -6.28 -9.77 23.78
C ARG A 818 -6.03 -9.64 25.29
N GLY A 819 -5.66 -10.74 25.93
CA GLY A 819 -5.81 -10.89 27.39
C GLY A 819 -7.29 -10.82 27.78
N ASP A 820 -7.60 -10.10 28.85
CA ASP A 820 -8.98 -9.95 29.36
C ASP A 820 -9.80 -8.87 28.63
N LYS A 821 -9.14 -8.04 27.81
CA LYS A 821 -9.83 -6.99 27.04
C LYS A 821 -10.30 -7.54 25.70
N GLU A 822 -11.60 -7.40 25.45
CA GLU A 822 -12.19 -7.65 24.13
C GLU A 822 -11.71 -6.57 23.15
N ALA A 823 -10.83 -6.95 22.22
CA ALA A 823 -10.22 -6.02 21.28
C ALA A 823 -11.16 -5.71 20.11
N ILE A 824 -11.88 -6.72 19.60
CA ILE A 824 -12.87 -6.56 18.53
C ILE A 824 -14.11 -7.39 18.84
N PRO A 825 -15.29 -6.76 18.96
CA PRO A 825 -16.53 -7.46 19.26
C PRO A 825 -17.00 -8.33 18.10
N LEU A 826 -17.83 -9.33 18.40
CA LEU A 826 -18.34 -10.24 17.37
C LEU A 826 -19.15 -9.49 16.30
N ALA A 827 -20.02 -8.54 16.69
CA ALA A 827 -20.84 -7.77 15.75
C ALA A 827 -20.00 -7.09 14.66
N ALA A 828 -18.86 -6.49 15.04
CA ALA A 828 -17.97 -5.83 14.09
C ALA A 828 -17.31 -6.81 13.10
N ARG A 829 -17.09 -8.07 13.49
CA ARG A 829 -16.47 -9.08 12.60
C ARG A 829 -17.44 -9.74 11.64
N ILE A 830 -18.71 -9.85 12.02
CA ILE A 830 -19.75 -10.51 11.21
C ILE A 830 -20.53 -9.51 10.33
N ARG A 831 -20.47 -8.21 10.66
CA ARG A 831 -21.11 -7.15 9.86
C ARG A 831 -20.76 -7.26 8.38
N GLY A 832 -21.79 -7.24 7.54
CA GLY A 832 -21.68 -7.29 6.09
C GLY A 832 -21.30 -8.66 5.53
N ARG A 833 -21.29 -9.72 6.35
CA ARG A 833 -21.05 -11.10 5.91
C ARG A 833 -22.37 -11.83 5.71
N THR A 834 -22.31 -12.93 4.98
CA THR A 834 -23.48 -13.78 4.70
C THR A 834 -23.46 -14.99 5.62
N ALA A 835 -24.59 -15.29 6.28
CA ALA A 835 -24.72 -16.48 7.13
C ALA A 835 -24.72 -17.77 6.29
N VAL A 836 -24.03 -18.81 6.75
CA VAL A 836 -24.06 -20.13 6.08
C VAL A 836 -25.30 -20.92 6.48
N ALA A 837 -25.63 -20.86 7.76
CA ALA A 837 -26.75 -21.55 8.36
C ALA A 837 -27.69 -20.54 9.02
N GLU A 838 -28.92 -20.98 9.22
CA GLU A 838 -29.94 -20.25 9.97
C GLU A 838 -29.47 -20.02 11.42
N ILE A 839 -29.63 -18.79 11.92
CA ILE A 839 -29.30 -18.44 13.30
C ILE A 839 -30.60 -18.15 14.03
N LYS A 840 -30.84 -18.89 15.12
CA LYS A 840 -32.02 -18.75 15.96
C LYS A 840 -31.66 -18.11 17.31
N ASP A 841 -32.63 -17.43 17.89
CA ASP A 841 -32.59 -17.02 19.28
C ASP A 841 -32.65 -18.28 20.18
N PRO A 842 -31.66 -18.51 21.06
CA PRO A 842 -31.65 -19.66 21.97
C PRO A 842 -32.83 -19.72 22.93
N ILE A 843 -33.44 -18.56 23.25
CA ILE A 843 -34.50 -18.44 24.25
C ILE A 843 -35.88 -18.49 23.58
N SER A 844 -36.12 -17.62 22.60
CA SER A 844 -37.43 -17.51 21.95
C SER A 844 -37.64 -18.52 20.80
N GLY A 845 -36.57 -19.08 20.25
CA GLY A 845 -36.63 -19.93 19.05
C GLY A 845 -36.90 -19.17 17.75
N GLU A 846 -37.02 -17.84 17.79
CA GLU A 846 -37.24 -16.99 16.61
C GLU A 846 -36.01 -17.01 15.69
N VAL A 847 -36.26 -17.03 14.39
CA VAL A 847 -35.21 -16.99 13.37
C VAL A 847 -34.71 -15.56 13.22
N VAL A 848 -33.46 -15.31 13.60
CA VAL A 848 -32.83 -13.99 13.51
C VAL A 848 -32.32 -13.72 12.10
N ILE A 849 -31.78 -14.75 11.44
CA ILE A 849 -31.38 -14.68 10.04
C ILE A 849 -31.47 -16.04 9.38
N GLU A 850 -31.99 -16.07 8.16
CA GLU A 850 -32.03 -17.27 7.32
C GLU A 850 -30.66 -17.63 6.75
N ALA A 851 -30.51 -18.88 6.31
CA ALA A 851 -29.32 -19.30 5.58
C ALA A 851 -29.15 -18.46 4.30
N ASN A 852 -27.92 -18.04 4.01
CA ASN A 852 -27.58 -17.08 2.95
C ASN A 852 -28.13 -15.65 3.14
N GLY A 853 -28.68 -15.32 4.31
CA GLY A 853 -29.03 -13.94 4.64
C GLY A 853 -27.79 -13.06 4.86
N LEU A 854 -27.89 -11.80 4.46
CA LEU A 854 -26.86 -10.79 4.70
C LEU A 854 -26.97 -10.23 6.11
N ILE A 855 -25.88 -10.31 6.88
CA ILE A 855 -25.83 -9.81 8.26
C ILE A 855 -25.64 -8.28 8.23
N THR A 856 -26.73 -7.55 8.46
CA THR A 856 -26.74 -6.09 8.61
C THR A 856 -26.24 -5.68 10.01
N PHE A 857 -26.10 -4.37 10.25
CA PHE A 857 -25.65 -3.85 11.55
C PHE A 857 -26.60 -4.21 12.70
N GLU A 858 -27.91 -4.09 12.48
CA GLU A 858 -28.95 -4.41 13.48
C GLU A 858 -28.94 -5.90 13.82
N ILE A 859 -28.86 -6.75 12.80
CA ILE A 859 -28.77 -8.20 12.96
C ILE A 859 -27.47 -8.56 13.71
N ALA A 860 -26.35 -7.93 13.38
CA ALA A 860 -25.08 -8.18 14.07
C ALA A 860 -25.12 -7.82 15.56
N ASN A 861 -25.79 -6.72 15.93
CA ASN A 861 -25.97 -6.33 17.33
C ASN A 861 -26.93 -7.27 18.05
N ARG A 862 -28.07 -7.60 17.44
CA ARG A 862 -29.03 -8.56 17.99
C ARG A 862 -28.37 -9.92 18.25
N ILE A 863 -27.54 -10.39 17.31
CA ILE A 863 -26.74 -11.61 17.47
C ILE A 863 -25.78 -11.53 18.66
N GLN A 864 -25.15 -10.37 18.88
CA GLN A 864 -24.23 -10.17 20.01
C GLN A 864 -24.97 -10.12 21.34
N GLU A 865 -26.14 -9.47 21.40
CA GLU A 865 -27.02 -9.44 22.58
C GLU A 865 -27.52 -10.83 22.97
N LEU A 866 -27.76 -11.70 21.98
CA LEU A 866 -28.10 -13.10 22.19
C LEU A 866 -26.95 -13.95 22.76
N GLY A 867 -25.74 -13.40 22.86
CA GLY A 867 -24.60 -14.06 23.50
C GLY A 867 -23.97 -15.19 22.67
N HIS A 868 -24.12 -15.20 21.35
CA HIS A 868 -23.46 -16.19 20.48
C HIS A 868 -21.93 -16.03 20.51
N ASP A 869 -21.18 -17.08 20.86
CA ASP A 869 -19.71 -17.03 20.89
C ASP A 869 -19.06 -17.16 19.50
N LYS A 870 -19.69 -17.92 18.61
CA LYS A 870 -19.12 -18.34 17.32
C LYS A 870 -20.19 -18.47 16.26
N ILE A 871 -19.94 -17.88 15.09
CA ILE A 871 -20.90 -17.92 13.97
C ILE A 871 -20.20 -18.33 12.68
N LEU A 872 -20.85 -19.19 11.91
CA LEU A 872 -20.37 -19.65 10.62
C LEU A 872 -20.83 -18.70 9.50
N VAL A 873 -19.88 -18.00 8.88
CA VAL A 873 -20.14 -17.06 7.78
C VAL A 873 -19.46 -17.50 6.50
N ARG A 874 -20.04 -17.15 5.34
CA ARG A 874 -19.40 -17.39 4.05
C ARG A 874 -18.14 -16.53 3.91
N SER A 875 -17.20 -17.00 3.10
CA SER A 875 -15.92 -16.32 2.88
C SER A 875 -15.47 -16.42 1.43
N PRO A 876 -14.71 -15.43 0.91
CA PRO A 876 -14.05 -15.57 -0.38
C PRO A 876 -13.07 -16.75 -0.44
N LEU A 877 -12.51 -17.17 0.71
CA LEU A 877 -11.56 -18.29 0.78
C LEU A 877 -12.21 -19.67 0.56
N THR A 878 -13.50 -19.81 0.86
CA THR A 878 -14.27 -21.06 0.67
C THR A 878 -15.15 -21.01 -0.59
N CYS A 879 -14.92 -20.02 -1.45
CA CYS A 879 -15.71 -19.80 -2.65
C CYS A 879 -15.34 -20.79 -3.76
N ASN A 880 -16.34 -21.42 -4.36
CA ASN A 880 -16.15 -22.37 -5.48
C ASN A 880 -16.28 -21.70 -6.86
N ALA A 881 -16.25 -20.37 -6.94
CA ALA A 881 -16.27 -19.67 -8.23
C ALA A 881 -14.99 -19.98 -9.02
N THR A 882 -15.12 -20.23 -10.31
CA THR A 882 -13.98 -20.59 -11.19
C THR A 882 -13.02 -19.42 -11.41
N LEU A 883 -13.56 -18.21 -11.53
CA LEU A 883 -12.84 -16.96 -11.69
C LEU A 883 -13.37 -15.95 -10.67
N GLY A 884 -12.50 -15.38 -9.85
CA GLY A 884 -12.85 -14.36 -8.86
C GLY A 884 -13.64 -14.90 -7.66
N SER A 885 -14.71 -14.20 -7.27
CA SER A 885 -15.57 -14.58 -6.13
C SER A 885 -17.04 -14.35 -6.47
N CYS A 886 -17.96 -14.98 -5.72
CA CYS A 886 -19.39 -14.67 -5.83
C CYS A 886 -19.82 -13.62 -4.81
N ALA A 887 -20.92 -12.93 -5.09
CA ALA A 887 -21.45 -11.85 -4.26
C ALA A 887 -21.71 -12.31 -2.82
N LYS A 888 -22.41 -13.43 -2.62
CA LYS A 888 -22.71 -13.97 -1.30
C LYS A 888 -21.48 -14.40 -0.49
N CYS A 889 -20.41 -14.86 -1.14
CA CYS A 889 -19.17 -15.22 -0.43
C CYS A 889 -18.39 -13.99 0.04
N TYR A 890 -18.51 -12.87 -0.68
CA TYR A 890 -17.94 -11.60 -0.27
C TYR A 890 -18.82 -10.92 0.80
N GLY A 891 -20.11 -10.76 0.49
CA GLY A 891 -21.14 -10.15 1.32
C GLY A 891 -21.50 -8.73 0.85
N MET A 892 -21.32 -7.76 1.74
CA MET A 892 -21.70 -6.36 1.55
C MET A 892 -20.53 -5.52 1.01
N ASP A 893 -20.83 -4.59 0.09
CA ASP A 893 -19.93 -3.46 -0.18
C ASP A 893 -20.02 -2.47 0.98
N LEU A 894 -18.93 -2.33 1.72
CA LEU A 894 -18.86 -1.45 2.88
C LEU A 894 -19.04 0.03 2.52
N SER A 895 -18.80 0.42 1.27
CA SER A 895 -18.97 1.80 0.82
C SER A 895 -20.43 2.19 0.55
N THR A 896 -21.27 1.24 0.15
CA THR A 896 -22.70 1.49 -0.16
C THR A 896 -23.64 0.93 0.89
N GLY A 897 -23.18 -0.02 1.72
CA GLY A 897 -23.99 -0.74 2.70
C GLY A 897 -24.92 -1.77 2.08
N LYS A 898 -24.80 -2.07 0.78
CA LYS A 898 -25.62 -3.04 0.04
C LYS A 898 -24.81 -4.28 -0.33
N GLU A 899 -25.47 -5.34 -0.78
CA GLU A 899 -24.76 -6.50 -1.36
C GLU A 899 -23.89 -6.06 -2.55
N VAL A 900 -22.72 -6.69 -2.71
CA VAL A 900 -21.80 -6.33 -3.79
C VAL A 900 -22.40 -6.61 -5.17
N GLU A 901 -22.19 -5.66 -6.08
CA GLU A 901 -22.61 -5.79 -7.47
C GLU A 901 -21.64 -6.64 -8.30
N GLN A 902 -22.18 -7.29 -9.33
CA GLN A 902 -21.38 -8.05 -10.29
C GLN A 902 -20.46 -7.11 -11.09
N GLY A 903 -19.21 -7.50 -11.29
CA GLY A 903 -18.20 -6.69 -11.95
C GLY A 903 -17.33 -5.85 -11.01
N LEU A 904 -17.66 -5.77 -9.71
CA LEU A 904 -16.83 -5.03 -8.75
C LEU A 904 -15.44 -5.70 -8.58
N ALA A 905 -14.38 -4.92 -8.77
CA ALA A 905 -13.00 -5.36 -8.63
C ALA A 905 -12.54 -5.42 -7.15
N VAL A 906 -13.15 -6.33 -6.38
CA VAL A 906 -12.92 -6.47 -4.92
C VAL A 906 -11.46 -6.74 -4.55
N GLY A 907 -10.69 -7.38 -5.43
CA GLY A 907 -9.26 -7.62 -5.21
C GLY A 907 -8.42 -6.34 -5.18
N ILE A 908 -8.69 -5.39 -6.08
CA ILE A 908 -8.02 -4.08 -6.09
C ILE A 908 -8.43 -3.26 -4.86
N VAL A 909 -9.73 -3.26 -4.53
CA VAL A 909 -10.24 -2.58 -3.33
C VAL A 909 -9.57 -3.12 -2.07
N ALA A 910 -9.43 -4.45 -1.95
CA ALA A 910 -8.75 -5.08 -0.82
C ALA A 910 -7.26 -4.72 -0.76
N ALA A 911 -6.56 -4.74 -1.90
CA ALA A 911 -5.14 -4.36 -1.97
C ALA A 911 -4.90 -2.90 -1.52
N GLN A 912 -5.75 -1.97 -1.98
CA GLN A 912 -5.70 -0.57 -1.56
C GLN A 912 -6.04 -0.39 -0.08
N SER A 913 -7.07 -1.10 0.42
CA SER A 913 -7.51 -1.03 1.82
C SER A 913 -6.47 -1.56 2.81
N ILE A 914 -5.49 -2.34 2.35
CA ILE A 914 -4.34 -2.78 3.16
C ILE A 914 -3.14 -1.85 2.95
N GLY A 915 -2.92 -1.43 1.69
CA GLY A 915 -1.75 -0.64 1.30
C GLY A 915 -1.75 0.79 1.80
N GLU A 916 -2.90 1.47 1.76
CA GLU A 916 -3.03 2.86 2.21
C GLU A 916 -2.76 2.99 3.71
N PRO A 917 -3.39 2.20 4.61
CA PRO A 917 -3.12 2.31 6.04
C PRO A 917 -1.69 1.93 6.37
N GLY A 918 -1.11 0.94 5.67
CA GLY A 918 0.29 0.55 5.86
C GLY A 918 1.25 1.70 5.57
N THR A 919 1.02 2.42 4.46
CA THR A 919 1.82 3.59 4.08
C THR A 919 1.61 4.74 5.07
N GLN A 920 0.36 5.00 5.49
CA GLN A 920 0.07 6.01 6.49
C GLN A 920 0.66 5.71 7.86
N LEU A 921 0.64 4.45 8.31
CA LEU A 921 1.23 4.05 9.59
C LEU A 921 2.73 4.31 9.59
N THR A 922 3.43 4.00 8.49
CA THR A 922 4.86 4.33 8.36
C THR A 922 5.13 5.83 8.42
N MET A 923 4.24 6.65 7.84
CA MET A 923 4.35 8.11 7.91
C MET A 923 3.95 8.65 9.30
N ARG A 924 2.91 8.13 9.96
CA ARG A 924 2.43 8.62 11.27
C ARG A 924 3.34 8.25 12.44
N THR A 925 4.14 7.18 12.33
CA THR A 925 5.23 6.91 13.29
C THR A 925 6.22 8.05 13.42
N PHE A 926 6.25 9.00 12.48
CA PHE A 926 6.98 10.28 12.55
C PHE A 926 6.70 11.09 13.82
N HIS A 927 5.42 11.27 14.20
CA HIS A 927 5.07 12.16 15.32
C HIS A 927 5.36 11.56 16.69
N ILE A 928 5.57 10.24 16.75
CA ILE A 928 5.80 9.48 17.98
C ILE A 928 7.26 9.03 18.08
N GLY A 929 7.99 8.96 16.96
CA GLY A 929 9.34 8.36 16.85
C GLY A 929 10.46 9.01 17.69
N GLY A 930 10.17 10.10 18.39
CA GLY A 930 11.06 10.65 19.41
C GLY A 930 10.79 10.13 20.82
N VAL A 931 9.55 9.75 21.15
CA VAL A 931 9.11 9.39 22.51
C VAL A 931 8.85 7.90 22.60
N ALA A 932 9.56 7.22 23.48
CA ALA A 932 9.28 5.82 23.78
C ALA A 932 8.08 5.73 24.73
N SER A 933 7.03 5.01 24.32
CA SER A 933 5.93 4.61 25.21
C SER A 933 5.91 3.09 25.26
N LYS A 934 6.50 2.51 26.30
CA LYS A 934 6.35 1.09 26.61
C LYS A 934 5.02 0.92 27.34
N SER A 935 4.23 -0.09 26.97
CA SER A 935 3.03 -0.45 27.76
C SER A 935 3.50 -0.98 29.10
N VAL A 936 3.12 -0.30 30.18
CA VAL A 936 3.43 -0.69 31.55
C VAL A 936 2.83 -2.08 31.78
N GLN A 937 3.65 -3.03 32.21
CA GLN A 937 3.14 -4.30 32.72
C GLN A 937 2.62 -4.04 34.13
N GLU A 938 1.35 -4.35 34.36
CA GLU A 938 0.76 -4.24 35.70
C GLU A 938 1.40 -5.30 36.59
N ALA A 939 2.14 -4.85 37.62
CA ALA A 939 2.79 -5.71 38.60
C ALA A 939 1.80 -6.35 39.60
N THR A 940 0.54 -5.91 39.56
CA THR A 940 -0.50 -6.26 40.52
C THR A 940 -1.78 -6.64 39.79
N ILE A 941 -2.33 -7.82 40.08
CA ILE A 941 -3.63 -8.26 39.52
C ILE A 941 -4.73 -8.09 40.56
N LYS A 942 -5.86 -7.52 40.14
CA LYS A 942 -7.04 -7.26 40.97
C LYS A 942 -8.25 -8.05 40.47
N ALA A 943 -9.10 -8.51 41.39
CA ALA A 943 -10.32 -9.23 41.07
C ALA A 943 -11.31 -8.37 40.26
N ALA A 944 -11.64 -8.80 39.05
CA ALA A 944 -12.60 -8.09 38.18
C ALA A 944 -14.06 -8.26 38.65
N ARG A 945 -14.35 -9.36 39.35
CA ARG A 945 -15.67 -9.75 39.85
C ARG A 945 -15.59 -10.28 41.28
N ALA A 946 -16.70 -10.25 42.00
CA ALA A 946 -16.79 -10.88 43.31
C ALA A 946 -17.00 -12.40 43.15
N GLY A 947 -16.33 -13.21 43.96
CA GLY A 947 -16.38 -14.67 43.88
C GLY A 947 -15.48 -15.32 44.92
N VAL A 948 -15.33 -16.63 44.84
CA VAL A 948 -14.41 -17.41 45.67
C VAL A 948 -13.17 -17.73 44.85
N VAL A 949 -11.99 -17.53 45.43
CA VAL A 949 -10.72 -17.85 44.78
C VAL A 949 -10.46 -19.35 44.87
N GLU A 950 -10.10 -19.97 43.75
CA GLU A 950 -9.69 -21.37 43.65
C GLU A 950 -8.30 -21.43 43.01
N LEU A 951 -7.30 -21.86 43.76
CA LEU A 951 -5.93 -22.06 43.28
C LEU A 951 -5.78 -23.46 42.68
N ARG A 952 -5.29 -23.54 41.44
CA ARG A 952 -5.10 -24.80 40.70
C ARG A 952 -3.66 -24.95 40.27
N GLU A 953 -3.12 -26.16 40.45
CA GLU A 953 -1.73 -26.50 40.11
C GLU A 953 -0.70 -25.58 40.78
N THR A 954 -0.95 -25.19 42.03
CA THR A 954 -0.11 -24.23 42.78
C THR A 954 0.64 -24.90 43.94
N THR A 955 1.97 -24.79 43.90
CA THR A 955 2.84 -24.89 45.08
C THR A 955 3.24 -23.49 45.53
N HIS A 956 3.14 -23.20 46.82
CA HIS A 956 3.56 -21.92 47.41
C HIS A 956 4.31 -22.14 48.73
N VAL A 957 5.24 -21.24 49.05
CA VAL A 957 6.05 -21.26 50.29
C VAL A 957 5.89 -19.94 51.01
N THR A 958 5.87 -19.98 52.34
CA THR A 958 5.84 -18.79 53.19
C THR A 958 7.27 -18.27 53.39
N SER A 959 7.52 -17.03 52.97
CA SER A 959 8.78 -16.32 53.22
C SER A 959 8.99 -16.03 54.72
N LYS A 960 10.23 -15.77 55.14
CA LYS A 960 10.56 -15.30 56.50
C LYS A 960 9.87 -13.99 56.89
N SER A 961 9.42 -13.21 55.90
CA SER A 961 8.63 -11.98 56.05
C SER A 961 7.13 -12.21 56.24
N GLY A 962 6.63 -13.45 56.11
CA GLY A 962 5.22 -13.81 56.23
C GLY A 962 4.43 -13.81 54.91
N ASP A 963 5.08 -13.56 53.78
CA ASP A 963 4.46 -13.51 52.45
C ASP A 963 4.36 -14.90 51.80
N GLU A 964 3.24 -15.25 51.16
CA GLU A 964 3.07 -16.52 50.43
C GLU A 964 3.55 -16.37 48.97
N ILE A 965 4.58 -17.14 48.55
CA ILE A 965 5.23 -17.02 47.23
C ILE A 965 4.97 -18.26 46.39
N VAL A 966 4.52 -18.08 45.14
CA VAL A 966 4.23 -19.16 44.18
C VAL A 966 5.52 -19.73 43.54
N LEU A 967 5.67 -21.06 43.57
CA LEU A 967 6.81 -21.80 43.01
C LEU A 967 6.46 -22.58 41.74
N SER A 968 5.19 -22.67 41.39
CA SER A 968 4.72 -23.42 40.22
C SER A 968 4.78 -22.59 38.93
N ARG A 969 5.36 -23.17 37.87
CA ARG A 969 5.45 -22.53 36.53
C ARG A 969 4.13 -22.48 35.75
N ARG A 970 3.12 -23.25 36.16
CA ARG A 970 1.77 -23.34 35.54
C ARG A 970 0.66 -23.12 36.56
N ALA A 971 0.94 -22.32 37.57
CA ALA A 971 -0.04 -21.97 38.57
C ALA A 971 -1.21 -21.18 37.94
N THR A 972 -2.44 -21.57 38.23
CA THR A 972 -3.62 -20.82 37.80
C THR A 972 -4.51 -20.49 38.99
N MET A 973 -5.09 -19.30 38.98
CA MET A 973 -6.03 -18.85 40.01
C MET A 973 -7.35 -18.52 39.31
N ALA A 974 -8.38 -19.30 39.63
CA ALA A 974 -9.73 -19.09 39.12
C ALA A 974 -10.59 -18.35 40.16
N ILE A 975 -11.50 -17.51 39.69
CA ILE A 975 -12.58 -16.94 40.51
C ILE A 975 -13.85 -17.69 40.15
N VAL A 976 -14.43 -18.40 41.11
CA VAL A 976 -15.66 -19.19 40.91
C VAL A 976 -16.86 -18.56 41.63
N ASN A 977 -18.03 -18.76 41.03
CA ASN A 977 -19.31 -18.42 41.66
C ASN A 977 -19.73 -19.48 42.69
N LYS A 978 -20.77 -19.19 43.49
CA LYS A 978 -21.33 -20.14 44.48
C LYS A 978 -21.78 -21.48 43.88
N ASP A 979 -22.08 -21.52 42.58
CA ASP A 979 -22.49 -22.72 41.83
C ASP A 979 -21.31 -23.46 41.16
N GLY A 980 -20.05 -23.11 41.47
CA GLY A 980 -18.85 -23.76 40.91
C GLY A 980 -18.51 -23.39 39.45
N LYS A 981 -19.21 -22.41 38.86
CA LYS A 981 -18.93 -21.92 37.51
C LYS A 981 -17.81 -20.88 37.52
N GLU A 982 -16.80 -21.09 36.67
CA GLU A 982 -15.66 -20.19 36.49
C GLU A 982 -16.11 -18.84 35.92
N LEU A 983 -15.80 -17.77 36.64
CA LEU A 983 -16.06 -16.39 36.24
C LEU A 983 -14.86 -15.71 35.61
N ASP A 984 -13.67 -16.02 36.13
CA ASP A 984 -12.40 -15.42 35.72
C ASP A 984 -11.25 -16.40 35.99
N THR A 985 -10.15 -16.30 35.26
CA THR A 985 -8.97 -17.16 35.45
C THR A 985 -7.70 -16.42 35.10
N HIS A 986 -6.74 -16.43 36.03
CA HIS A 986 -5.45 -15.76 35.88
C HIS A 986 -4.31 -16.78 35.98
N GLU A 987 -3.39 -16.75 35.02
CA GLU A 987 -2.13 -17.50 35.08
C GLU A 987 -1.13 -16.74 35.98
N MET A 988 -0.61 -17.44 36.99
CA MET A 988 0.37 -16.89 37.92
C MET A 988 1.78 -17.27 37.48
N GLN A 989 2.70 -16.31 37.58
CA GLN A 989 4.10 -16.49 37.25
C GLN A 989 4.89 -17.01 38.46
N LEU A 990 6.04 -17.63 38.18
CA LEU A 990 6.98 -18.06 39.22
C LEU A 990 7.45 -16.84 40.05
N GLY A 991 7.34 -16.93 41.37
CA GLY A 991 7.71 -15.85 42.29
C GLY A 991 6.64 -14.80 42.53
N ALA A 992 5.40 -15.03 42.08
CA ALA A 992 4.26 -14.19 42.47
C ALA A 992 3.98 -14.28 43.98
N VAL A 993 3.79 -13.13 44.63
CA VAL A 993 3.38 -12.99 46.03
C VAL A 993 1.85 -12.97 46.10
N LEU A 994 1.28 -14.00 46.72
CA LEU A 994 -0.15 -14.14 46.96
C LEU A 994 -0.59 -13.25 48.13
N HIS A 995 -1.64 -12.45 47.90
CA HIS A 995 -2.30 -11.66 48.94
C HIS A 995 -3.61 -12.28 49.41
N VAL A 996 -4.07 -13.32 48.71
CA VAL A 996 -5.35 -13.97 48.95
C VAL A 996 -5.14 -15.48 49.05
N ARG A 997 -5.72 -16.09 50.08
CA ARG A 997 -5.66 -17.53 50.32
C ARG A 997 -6.66 -18.30 49.45
N ASP A 998 -6.36 -19.57 49.21
CA ASP A 998 -7.28 -20.49 48.55
C ASP A 998 -8.62 -20.59 49.31
N GLY A 999 -9.74 -20.57 48.57
CA GLY A 999 -11.09 -20.58 49.12
C GLY A 999 -11.58 -19.25 49.72
N ALA A 1000 -10.79 -18.16 49.64
CA ALA A 1000 -11.20 -16.87 50.16
C ALA A 1000 -12.24 -16.17 49.27
N ALA A 1001 -13.22 -15.52 49.90
CA ALA A 1001 -14.21 -14.70 49.20
C ALA A 1001 -13.64 -13.30 48.90
N VAL A 1002 -13.52 -12.96 47.62
CA VAL A 1002 -12.99 -11.67 47.15
C VAL A 1002 -14.10 -10.75 46.65
N LYS A 1003 -13.94 -9.45 46.88
CA LYS A 1003 -14.79 -8.41 46.30
C LYS A 1003 -14.13 -7.86 45.04
N LYS A 1004 -14.94 -7.23 44.18
CA LYS A 1004 -14.42 -6.53 43.00
C LYS A 1004 -13.39 -5.47 43.44
N GLY A 1005 -12.18 -5.54 42.89
CA GLY A 1005 -11.06 -4.63 43.18
C GLY A 1005 -10.08 -5.10 44.25
N THR A 1006 -10.31 -6.24 44.91
CA THR A 1006 -9.33 -6.84 45.84
C THR A 1006 -8.07 -7.26 45.08
N VAL A 1007 -6.89 -6.94 45.63
CA VAL A 1007 -5.59 -7.37 45.08
C VAL A 1007 -5.45 -8.87 45.32
N LEU A 1008 -5.17 -9.63 44.26
CA LEU A 1008 -5.06 -11.09 44.32
C LEU A 1008 -3.61 -11.52 44.53
N TYR A 1009 -2.70 -11.07 43.67
CA TYR A 1009 -1.26 -11.33 43.77
C TYR A 1009 -0.45 -10.23 43.10
N ASP A 1010 0.78 -10.07 43.56
CA ASP A 1010 1.80 -9.17 43.01
C ASP A 1010 2.97 -9.98 42.44
N TRP A 1011 3.61 -9.51 41.39
CA TRP A 1011 4.89 -10.05 40.93
C TRP A 1011 5.75 -8.95 40.35
N ASP A 1012 7.07 -9.14 40.36
CA ASP A 1012 7.98 -8.24 39.66
C ASP A 1012 8.10 -8.69 38.19
N PRO A 1013 7.65 -7.89 37.21
CA PRO A 1013 7.71 -8.26 35.80
C PRO A 1013 9.15 -8.25 35.23
N HIS A 1014 10.12 -7.71 35.98
CA HIS A 1014 11.48 -7.48 35.50
C HIS A 1014 12.53 -8.39 36.14
N SER A 1015 12.19 -9.13 37.20
CA SER A 1015 13.08 -10.12 37.79
C SER A 1015 12.58 -11.54 37.51
N GLN A 1016 13.43 -12.35 36.87
CA GLN A 1016 13.24 -13.79 36.82
C GLN A 1016 13.99 -14.40 37.99
N SER A 1017 13.35 -14.40 39.16
CA SER A 1017 13.94 -14.95 40.37
C SER A 1017 13.94 -16.47 40.33
N ILE A 1018 15.12 -17.09 40.46
CA ILE A 1018 15.25 -18.51 40.77
C ILE A 1018 15.03 -18.64 42.27
N LEU A 1019 13.90 -19.23 42.66
CA LEU A 1019 13.53 -19.42 44.05
C LEU A 1019 13.87 -20.83 44.51
N ALA A 1020 14.26 -20.97 45.78
CA ALA A 1020 14.49 -22.26 46.39
C ALA A 1020 13.17 -22.80 46.97
N ASP A 1021 12.85 -24.05 46.64
CA ASP A 1021 11.65 -24.73 47.15
C ASP A 1021 11.81 -25.20 48.61
N VAL A 1022 13.06 -25.28 49.09
CA VAL A 1022 13.43 -25.82 50.41
C VAL A 1022 14.51 -24.98 51.10
N GLU A 1023 14.55 -25.04 52.43
CA GLU A 1023 15.64 -24.45 53.21
C GLU A 1023 16.89 -25.33 53.17
N GLY A 1024 18.07 -24.73 52.96
CA GLY A 1024 19.33 -25.47 52.88
C GLY A 1024 20.54 -24.60 52.58
N VAL A 1025 21.67 -25.26 52.36
CA VAL A 1025 22.90 -24.62 51.86
C VAL A 1025 22.88 -24.68 50.33
N VAL A 1026 23.15 -23.55 49.67
CA VAL A 1026 23.18 -23.46 48.21
C VAL A 1026 24.45 -24.13 47.68
N ASP A 1027 24.29 -25.08 46.76
CA ASP A 1027 25.38 -25.71 46.02
C ASP A 1027 25.14 -25.62 44.51
N TYR A 1028 26.19 -25.70 43.72
CA TYR A 1028 26.11 -25.66 42.25
C TYR A 1028 26.21 -27.08 41.67
N GLU A 1029 25.21 -27.47 40.88
CA GLU A 1029 25.20 -28.73 40.14
C GLU A 1029 25.28 -28.41 38.62
N ASP A 1030 26.15 -29.11 37.88
CA ASP A 1030 26.40 -28.91 36.44
C ASP A 1030 26.88 -27.51 35.98
N ILE A 1031 27.29 -26.65 36.93
CA ILE A 1031 27.85 -25.33 36.67
C ILE A 1031 29.38 -25.38 36.85
N VAL A 1032 30.10 -25.39 35.73
CA VAL A 1032 31.56 -25.47 35.67
C VAL A 1032 32.13 -24.15 35.18
N GLU A 1033 33.02 -23.55 35.98
CA GLU A 1033 33.72 -22.31 35.66
C GLU A 1033 34.57 -22.47 34.39
N GLY A 1034 34.34 -21.60 33.40
CA GLY A 1034 34.97 -21.61 32.08
C GLY A 1034 34.17 -22.34 30.99
N ALA A 1035 33.24 -23.23 31.34
CA ALA A 1035 32.44 -24.02 30.38
C ALA A 1035 30.96 -23.61 30.37
N THR A 1036 30.27 -23.73 31.51
CA THR A 1036 28.85 -23.32 31.69
C THR A 1036 28.71 -22.07 32.56
N LEU A 1037 29.79 -21.56 33.14
CA LEU A 1037 29.83 -20.35 33.95
C LEU A 1037 31.00 -19.46 33.53
N LYS A 1038 30.74 -18.18 33.27
CA LYS A 1038 31.76 -17.17 33.03
C LYS A 1038 31.75 -16.17 34.18
N VAL A 1039 32.90 -15.97 34.80
CA VAL A 1039 33.09 -14.90 35.80
C VAL A 1039 33.51 -13.64 35.05
N GLU A 1040 32.64 -12.63 35.06
CA GLU A 1040 32.93 -11.31 34.55
C GLU A 1040 33.05 -10.35 35.73
N LYS A 1041 34.13 -9.56 35.77
CA LYS A 1041 34.21 -8.45 36.72
C LYS A 1041 33.36 -7.31 36.22
N ASP A 1042 32.38 -6.92 37.01
CA ASP A 1042 31.61 -5.72 36.72
C ASP A 1042 32.54 -4.50 36.89
N PRO A 1043 32.77 -3.69 35.84
CA PRO A 1043 33.69 -2.56 35.89
C PRO A 1043 33.27 -1.46 36.88
N VAL A 1044 32.02 -1.47 37.38
CA VAL A 1044 31.50 -0.44 38.30
C VAL A 1044 31.51 -0.89 39.75
N SER A 1045 30.99 -2.07 40.07
CA SER A 1045 30.92 -2.58 41.46
C SER A 1045 32.18 -3.32 41.90
N ASN A 1046 33.07 -3.67 40.97
CA ASN A 1046 34.30 -4.44 41.21
C ASN A 1046 34.05 -5.82 41.86
N LEU A 1047 32.79 -6.29 41.83
CA LEU A 1047 32.36 -7.60 42.29
C LEU A 1047 32.48 -8.62 41.14
N ASP A 1048 32.84 -9.85 41.51
CA ASP A 1048 32.89 -10.97 40.57
C ASP A 1048 31.47 -11.42 40.25
N ARG A 1049 31.01 -11.13 39.03
CA ARG A 1049 29.68 -11.52 38.55
C ARG A 1049 29.78 -12.86 37.82
N ARG A 1050 28.95 -13.82 38.22
CA ARG A 1050 28.90 -15.16 37.63
C ARG A 1050 27.75 -15.22 36.61
N VAL A 1051 28.07 -15.34 35.32
CA VAL A 1051 27.11 -15.42 34.21
C VAL A 1051 27.04 -16.84 33.69
N ILE A 1052 25.84 -17.44 33.69
CA ILE A 1052 25.64 -18.80 33.14
C ILE A 1052 25.65 -18.73 31.61
N LEU A 1053 26.45 -19.59 30.97
CA LEU A 1053 26.52 -19.75 29.52
C LEU A 1053 25.76 -21.02 29.10
N GLU A 1054 24.97 -20.92 28.03
CA GLU A 1054 24.42 -22.11 27.38
C GLU A 1054 25.55 -22.89 26.69
N HIS A 1055 25.98 -23.98 27.30
CA HIS A 1055 26.85 -24.95 26.67
C HIS A 1055 25.99 -26.00 25.98
N LYS A 1056 26.04 -26.04 24.65
CA LYS A 1056 25.62 -27.25 23.92
C LYS A 1056 26.70 -28.28 24.21
N GLY A 1057 26.38 -29.29 25.02
CA GLY A 1057 27.30 -30.38 25.36
C GLY A 1057 28.06 -30.89 24.14
#